data_AF-A0A812MYJ3-F1
#
_entry.id   AF-A0A812MYJ3-F1
#
_cell.length_a   1.000
_cell.length_b   1.000
_cell.length_c   1.000
_cell.angle_alpha   90.00
_cell.angle_beta   90.00
_cell.angle_gamma   90.00
#
_symmetry.space_group_name_H-M   'P 1'
#
loop_
_entity.id
_entity.type
_entity.pdbx_description
1 polymer ?
#
loop_
_entity_poly.entity_id
_entity_poly.type
_entity_poly.pdbx_seq_one_letter_code
_entity_poly.pdbx_strand_id
1 'polypeptide(L)'
;MSRSSFARQLKNVKSSFLMQLYPSEFRAPMQTLINGEMFPESKAVEESTPMSHVSAKSTRVVKMILWSRRNGESYHPAKVCKPTAEVSGEKHDWLYYKQWYEVSVQPGIMLSAFPGWGRDGSEAHRRVTPDKWCVTREDGTVGRCRSELHESLACQSVIHEDLKYLRKEIQHADTIGPNMYNVVDNYIKPLCEQAGNSSWALLRNPDGLSCDVFITHGWAEGIYEFIDKVLASWPPHANAAWCCVLANPQNLDIGQMLETPQSSPFAAALKAAHSVMVVANRTGSIYARIWCTYEAYLAFMWDKHIFTAHPPTRGWFRAVQAMTMESAIKGLEGMFQAFWGLNFETARFASVCLGSPVFVLPYLASRLYHCSQKRSESKDLGQNFTSIVHAEASRPEDKQNILLDIGNNTEEVDDFIRLLLQTTVVTPDTKQAKALGVRFSGVADWSLPVLLAVYWHLVWPTQLLFQEDVTCNLSMVCFIVCSVSWVASDFFHRAFIRSVLTKLGIVLLALHALMIVPAVFNFGVVTDTSATSLEQVVVHVVGVAATACCMLGVCGLAKIPRYGLAVASILSPGVPDFSSLEVLARPPSCFPQICLSSPARVWAGSVGCGQTCLGCMRSWCCRRRTSEMKFVLSFGRSSTSDSLIEGCLADPPGFAELI
;
A
#
# COMPACT_ATOMS: atom_id res chain seq x y z
N MET A 1 4.08 -48.50 23.04
CA MET A 1 4.18 -48.36 21.57
C MET A 1 5.65 -48.41 21.16
N SER A 2 6.02 -49.22 20.17
CA SER A 2 7.39 -49.21 19.64
C SER A 2 7.63 -47.97 18.78
N ARG A 3 8.89 -47.50 18.70
CA ARG A 3 9.29 -46.36 17.83
C ARG A 3 8.86 -46.56 16.38
N SER A 4 8.83 -47.81 15.89
CA SER A 4 8.38 -48.14 14.53
C SER A 4 6.87 -47.99 14.34
N SER A 5 6.07 -48.28 15.37
CA SER A 5 4.61 -48.07 15.37
C SER A 5 4.26 -46.58 15.38
N PHE A 6 4.98 -45.78 16.17
CA PHE A 6 4.80 -44.32 16.24
C PHE A 6 5.18 -43.63 14.92
N ALA A 7 6.32 -44.01 14.32
CA ALA A 7 6.73 -43.47 13.01
C ALA A 7 5.74 -43.81 11.88
N ARG A 8 5.14 -45.01 11.92
CA ARG A 8 4.12 -45.42 10.95
C ARG A 8 2.82 -44.65 11.11
N GLN A 9 2.38 -44.40 12.35
CA GLN A 9 1.22 -43.55 12.62
C GLN A 9 1.46 -42.11 12.19
N LEU A 10 2.64 -41.53 12.46
CA LEU A 10 2.99 -40.18 12.00
C LEU A 10 2.99 -40.07 10.47
N LYS A 11 3.47 -41.10 9.76
CA LYS A 11 3.45 -41.13 8.29
C LYS A 11 2.01 -41.17 7.75
N ASN A 12 1.14 -41.94 8.38
CA ASN A 12 -0.27 -42.04 7.98
C ASN A 12 -1.05 -40.76 8.27
N VAL A 13 -0.81 -40.11 9.41
CA VAL A 13 -1.42 -38.82 9.75
C VAL A 13 -0.95 -37.73 8.78
N LYS A 14 0.35 -37.68 8.45
CA LYS A 14 0.90 -36.72 7.49
C LYS A 14 0.31 -36.89 6.09
N SER A 15 0.15 -38.12 5.61
CA SER A 15 -0.46 -38.39 4.30
C SER A 15 -1.95 -38.05 4.26
N SER A 16 -2.70 -38.41 5.31
CA SER A 16 -4.14 -38.07 5.41
C SER A 16 -4.37 -36.56 5.51
N PHE A 17 -3.47 -35.84 6.20
CA PHE A 17 -3.55 -34.39 6.36
C PHE A 17 -3.25 -33.66 5.05
N LEU A 18 -2.23 -34.10 4.29
CA LEU A 18 -1.91 -33.53 2.99
C LEU A 18 -3.07 -33.70 1.99
N MET A 19 -3.80 -34.82 2.03
CA MET A 19 -4.94 -35.07 1.12
C MET A 19 -6.17 -34.20 1.40
N GLN A 20 -6.34 -33.68 2.62
CA GLN A 20 -7.47 -32.82 2.98
C GLN A 20 -7.30 -31.37 2.53
N LEU A 21 -6.06 -30.93 2.28
CA LEU A 21 -5.73 -29.55 1.93
C LEU A 21 -5.85 -29.23 0.44
N TYR A 22 -6.00 -30.23 -0.43
CA TYR A 22 -6.11 -30.03 -1.88
C TYR A 22 -7.56 -30.22 -2.40
N PRO A 23 -7.98 -29.43 -3.41
CA PRO A 23 -9.24 -29.62 -4.13
C PRO A 23 -9.37 -31.04 -4.70
N SER A 24 -10.60 -31.55 -4.84
CA SER A 24 -10.87 -32.95 -5.18
C SER A 24 -10.21 -33.42 -6.47
N GLU A 25 -10.03 -32.53 -7.44
CA GLU A 25 -9.39 -32.78 -8.74
C GLU A 25 -7.88 -33.04 -8.67
N PHE A 26 -7.20 -32.66 -7.59
CA PHE A 26 -5.76 -32.91 -7.39
C PHE A 26 -5.44 -34.09 -6.48
N ARG A 27 -6.45 -34.73 -5.88
CA ARG A 27 -6.25 -35.83 -4.92
C ARG A 27 -5.71 -37.10 -5.58
N ALA A 28 -6.21 -37.47 -6.76
CA ALA A 28 -5.79 -38.70 -7.44
C ALA A 28 -4.32 -38.63 -7.92
N PRO A 29 -3.85 -37.56 -8.60
CA PRO A 29 -2.43 -37.44 -8.99
C PRO A 29 -1.48 -37.42 -7.77
N MET A 30 -1.88 -36.77 -6.68
CA MET A 30 -1.05 -36.67 -5.47
C MET A 30 -0.96 -37.99 -4.71
N GLN A 31 -2.02 -38.80 -4.72
CA GLN A 31 -2.01 -40.15 -4.14
C GLN A 31 -1.03 -41.06 -4.89
N THR A 32 -0.98 -40.98 -6.22
CA THR A 32 -0.03 -41.74 -7.06
C THR A 32 1.42 -41.35 -6.75
N LEU A 33 1.68 -40.05 -6.55
CA LEU A 33 2.99 -39.51 -6.17
C LEU A 33 3.43 -39.93 -4.77
N ILE A 34 2.51 -39.97 -3.80
CA ILE A 34 2.76 -40.44 -2.42
C ILE A 34 3.02 -41.96 -2.40
N ASN A 35 2.38 -42.71 -3.30
CA ASN A 35 2.54 -44.16 -3.40
C ASN A 35 3.79 -44.57 -4.20
N GLY A 36 4.49 -43.63 -4.85
CA GLY A 36 5.74 -43.89 -5.58
C GLY A 36 5.56 -44.67 -6.88
N GLU A 37 4.37 -44.66 -7.47
CA GLU A 37 4.10 -45.35 -8.73
C GLU A 37 4.53 -44.46 -9.91
N MET A 38 5.50 -44.94 -10.68
CA MET A 38 5.94 -44.30 -11.93
C MET A 38 4.84 -44.45 -12.98
N PHE A 39 4.49 -43.33 -13.64
CA PHE A 39 3.52 -43.32 -14.74
C PHE A 39 3.94 -44.30 -15.86
N PRO A 40 3.03 -45.12 -16.41
CA PRO A 40 3.30 -45.84 -17.64
C PRO A 40 3.29 -44.86 -18.82
N GLU A 41 4.29 -44.97 -19.70
CA GLU A 41 4.34 -44.28 -20.99
C GLU A 41 3.03 -44.49 -21.75
N SER A 42 2.34 -43.41 -22.07
CA SER A 42 1.16 -43.43 -22.93
C SER A 42 1.58 -43.81 -24.35
N LYS A 43 1.14 -44.99 -24.80
CA LYS A 43 1.17 -45.38 -26.21
C LYS A 43 0.36 -44.39 -27.04
N ALA A 44 0.99 -43.89 -28.10
CA ALA A 44 0.36 -43.09 -29.13
C ALA A 44 -0.81 -43.86 -29.77
N VAL A 45 -1.96 -43.19 -29.86
CA VAL A 45 -3.09 -43.62 -30.68
C VAL A 45 -2.82 -43.12 -32.09
N GLU A 46 -2.57 -44.04 -33.02
CA GLU A 46 -2.62 -43.78 -34.45
C GLU A 46 -4.08 -43.52 -34.85
N GLU A 47 -4.39 -42.30 -35.27
CA GLU A 47 -5.57 -42.01 -36.06
C GLU A 47 -5.14 -41.64 -37.48
N SER A 48 -5.47 -42.55 -38.40
CA SER A 48 -5.29 -42.47 -39.83
C SER A 48 -6.39 -41.65 -40.49
N THR A 49 -6.07 -40.64 -41.29
CA THR A 49 -6.82 -40.24 -42.51
C THR A 49 -6.02 -39.18 -43.31
N PRO A 50 -6.28 -38.98 -44.62
CA PRO A 50 -5.22 -39.07 -45.63
C PRO A 50 -4.81 -37.73 -46.24
N MET A 51 -3.61 -37.78 -46.82
CA MET A 51 -2.95 -36.77 -47.64
C MET A 51 -3.84 -36.12 -48.71
N SER A 52 -3.70 -34.80 -48.85
CA SER A 52 -3.75 -34.13 -50.14
C SER A 52 -2.45 -33.38 -50.38
N HIS A 53 -1.81 -33.70 -51.51
CA HIS A 53 -0.66 -33.07 -52.14
C HIS A 53 -0.58 -31.55 -51.97
N VAL A 54 0.65 -31.00 -51.90
CA VAL A 54 1.19 -30.05 -52.90
C VAL A 54 2.67 -29.73 -52.61
N SER A 55 3.48 -30.04 -53.62
CA SER A 55 4.69 -29.35 -54.11
C SER A 55 5.88 -29.04 -53.19
N ALA A 56 6.94 -29.82 -53.42
CA ALA A 56 8.32 -29.42 -53.21
C ALA A 56 8.71 -28.17 -54.03
N LYS A 57 9.54 -27.30 -53.44
CA LYS A 57 10.76 -26.69 -54.01
C LYS A 57 11.17 -25.48 -53.17
N SER A 58 12.42 -25.48 -52.68
CA SER A 58 13.42 -24.46 -53.04
C SER A 58 14.50 -24.36 -51.98
N THR A 59 15.61 -25.05 -52.25
CA THR A 59 16.95 -24.73 -51.76
C THR A 59 17.32 -23.31 -52.19
N ARG A 60 17.69 -22.41 -51.26
CA ARG A 60 18.50 -21.23 -51.60
C ARG A 60 19.57 -20.94 -50.56
N VAL A 61 20.79 -21.03 -51.08
CA VAL A 61 22.07 -20.51 -50.60
C VAL A 61 21.96 -19.01 -50.35
N VAL A 62 22.42 -18.54 -49.18
CA VAL A 62 22.71 -17.12 -48.93
C VAL A 62 24.22 -16.93 -48.95
N LYS A 63 24.70 -16.25 -50.00
CA LYS A 63 26.04 -15.65 -50.07
C LYS A 63 26.07 -14.41 -49.19
N MET A 64 27.06 -14.34 -48.31
CA MET A 64 27.39 -13.17 -47.51
C MET A 64 28.21 -12.19 -48.38
N ILE A 65 27.72 -10.96 -48.56
CA ILE A 65 28.49 -9.85 -49.16
C ILE A 65 28.88 -8.91 -48.01
N LEU A 66 30.19 -8.73 -47.84
CA LEU A 66 30.80 -7.71 -46.98
C LEU A 66 30.64 -6.34 -47.64
N TRP A 67 30.16 -5.35 -46.88
CA TRP A 67 30.31 -3.95 -47.23
C TRP A 67 31.00 -3.19 -46.09
N SER A 68 32.03 -2.45 -46.47
CA SER A 68 32.88 -1.62 -45.64
C SER A 68 32.56 -0.16 -45.94
N ARG A 69 32.38 0.68 -44.91
CA ARG A 69 32.69 2.11 -45.04
C ARG A 69 33.04 2.78 -43.71
N ARG A 70 34.01 3.68 -43.88
CA ARG A 70 34.80 4.47 -42.93
C ARG A 70 34.20 5.87 -42.74
N ASN A 71 34.63 6.49 -41.63
CA ASN A 71 34.65 7.93 -41.27
C ASN A 71 33.28 8.54 -40.92
N GLY A 72 33.09 9.28 -39.83
CA GLY A 72 34.00 9.85 -38.85
C GLY A 72 33.51 11.26 -38.54
N GLU A 73 33.22 11.58 -37.28
CA GLU A 73 33.25 12.94 -36.72
C GLU A 73 33.16 12.87 -35.20
N SER A 74 34.04 13.60 -34.55
CA SER A 74 34.31 13.63 -33.11
C SER A 74 33.65 14.84 -32.46
N TYR A 75 32.98 14.63 -31.33
CA TYR A 75 32.57 15.70 -30.41
C TYR A 75 33.08 15.39 -29.00
N HIS A 76 33.85 16.32 -28.42
CA HIS A 76 34.34 16.28 -27.04
C HIS A 76 33.28 16.82 -26.07
N PRO A 77 33.15 16.22 -24.88
CA PRO A 77 32.98 17.04 -23.68
C PRO A 77 33.97 16.68 -22.55
N ALA A 78 33.90 17.53 -21.53
CA ALA A 78 34.92 17.86 -20.56
C ALA A 78 35.35 16.75 -19.58
N LYS A 79 36.56 16.96 -19.07
CA LYS A 79 37.34 16.15 -18.12
C LYS A 79 36.57 15.79 -16.85
N VAL A 80 36.42 14.49 -16.60
CA VAL A 80 36.31 13.90 -15.26
C VAL A 80 37.29 12.71 -15.21
N CYS A 81 37.98 12.57 -14.08
CA CYS A 81 39.17 11.73 -13.88
C CYS A 81 39.02 10.26 -14.33
N LYS A 82 39.97 9.78 -15.15
CA LYS A 82 40.21 8.36 -15.46
C LYS A 82 41.12 7.72 -14.39
N PRO A 83 40.94 6.43 -14.09
CA PRO A 83 42.02 5.46 -14.10
C PRO A 83 42.04 4.73 -15.45
N THR A 84 43.24 4.60 -16.01
CA THR A 84 43.54 3.96 -17.29
C THR A 84 43.48 2.44 -17.20
N ALA A 85 42.60 1.82 -17.98
CA ALA A 85 42.81 0.51 -18.60
C ALA A 85 42.00 0.46 -19.91
N GLU A 86 42.69 0.55 -21.04
CA GLU A 86 42.13 0.23 -22.35
C GLU A 86 41.95 -1.29 -22.44
N VAL A 87 40.70 -1.75 -22.51
CA VAL A 87 40.36 -3.06 -23.06
C VAL A 87 39.51 -2.81 -24.29
N SER A 88 40.18 -2.88 -25.44
CA SER A 88 39.53 -2.89 -26.73
C SER A 88 39.04 -4.31 -27.05
N GLY A 89 37.71 -4.45 -27.15
CA GLY A 89 37.10 -5.48 -27.97
C GLY A 89 36.43 -6.60 -27.18
N GLU A 90 35.09 -6.56 -27.12
CA GLU A 90 34.28 -7.76 -26.98
C GLU A 90 32.89 -7.52 -27.57
N LYS A 91 32.74 -7.94 -28.84
CA LYS A 91 31.45 -8.19 -29.51
C LYS A 91 31.09 -9.69 -29.43
N HIS A 92 31.78 -10.45 -28.57
CA HIS A 92 31.72 -11.92 -28.54
C HIS A 92 30.68 -12.52 -27.58
N ASP A 93 30.09 -11.74 -26.66
CA ASP A 93 29.22 -12.32 -25.61
C ASP A 93 27.76 -12.59 -26.03
N TRP A 94 27.24 -11.89 -27.04
CA TRP A 94 25.85 -12.08 -27.48
C TRP A 94 25.58 -13.44 -28.14
N LEU A 95 26.58 -14.04 -28.78
CA LEU A 95 26.44 -15.33 -29.47
C LEU A 95 26.23 -16.48 -28.48
N TYR A 96 26.77 -16.38 -27.26
CA TYR A 96 26.63 -17.43 -26.24
C TYR A 96 25.23 -17.42 -25.59
N TYR A 97 24.66 -16.23 -25.38
CA TYR A 97 23.29 -16.07 -24.89
C TYR A 97 22.25 -16.66 -25.85
N LYS A 98 22.41 -16.42 -27.16
CA LYS A 98 21.54 -16.97 -28.20
C LYS A 98 21.58 -18.50 -28.20
N GLN A 99 22.77 -19.08 -28.06
CA GLN A 99 22.96 -20.53 -28.09
C GLN A 99 22.36 -21.24 -26.86
N TRP A 100 22.37 -20.61 -25.67
CA TRP A 100 21.80 -21.24 -24.47
C TRP A 100 20.26 -21.21 -24.44
N TYR A 101 19.64 -20.10 -24.87
CA TYR A 101 18.19 -20.00 -25.00
C TYR A 101 17.64 -20.93 -26.09
N GLU A 102 18.35 -21.08 -27.21
CA GLU A 102 17.98 -22.02 -28.29
C GLU A 102 18.12 -23.50 -27.88
N VAL A 103 19.00 -23.82 -26.91
CA VAL A 103 19.30 -25.21 -26.50
C VAL A 103 18.46 -25.69 -25.31
N SER A 104 17.98 -24.79 -24.45
CA SER A 104 17.42 -25.18 -23.13
C SER A 104 15.89 -25.13 -23.05
N VAL A 105 15.22 -24.42 -23.96
CA VAL A 105 13.76 -24.32 -23.96
C VAL A 105 13.22 -24.75 -25.31
N GLN A 106 12.46 -25.86 -25.34
CA GLN A 106 11.86 -26.31 -26.59
C GLN A 106 10.97 -25.18 -27.15
N PRO A 107 11.13 -24.79 -28.44
CA PRO A 107 10.42 -23.65 -29.02
C PRO A 107 8.89 -23.68 -28.84
N GLY A 108 8.29 -24.87 -28.76
CA GLY A 108 6.86 -25.06 -28.53
C GLY A 108 6.39 -24.61 -27.13
N ILE A 109 7.22 -24.74 -26.10
CA ILE A 109 6.87 -24.33 -24.72
C ILE A 109 6.86 -22.80 -24.61
N MET A 110 7.82 -22.12 -25.23
CA MET A 110 7.90 -20.65 -25.22
C MET A 110 6.73 -19.98 -25.95
N LEU A 111 6.33 -20.50 -27.12
CA LEU A 111 5.21 -19.94 -27.88
C LEU A 111 3.88 -20.00 -27.13
N SER A 112 3.67 -21.05 -26.32
CA SER A 112 2.48 -21.14 -25.47
C SER A 112 2.50 -20.17 -24.28
N ALA A 113 3.69 -19.82 -23.79
CA ALA A 113 3.87 -18.93 -22.64
C ALA A 113 3.79 -17.44 -23.03
N PHE A 114 4.06 -17.08 -24.28
CA PHE A 114 4.11 -15.70 -24.75
C PHE A 114 3.31 -15.52 -26.05
N PRO A 115 1.97 -15.29 -25.97
CA PRO A 115 1.10 -15.16 -27.14
C PRO A 115 1.47 -13.99 -28.08
N GLY A 116 2.24 -13.03 -27.59
CA GLY A 116 2.78 -11.91 -28.37
C GLY A 116 4.12 -12.19 -29.06
N TRP A 117 4.72 -13.38 -28.88
CA TRP A 117 6.04 -13.69 -29.41
C TRP A 117 6.09 -13.59 -30.94
N GLY A 118 7.14 -12.93 -31.47
CA GLY A 118 7.36 -12.77 -32.91
C GLY A 118 6.52 -11.69 -33.58
N ARG A 119 5.70 -10.95 -32.81
CA ARG A 119 4.99 -9.76 -33.31
C ARG A 119 5.93 -8.55 -33.30
N ASP A 120 5.78 -7.65 -34.26
CA ASP A 120 6.50 -6.37 -34.24
C ASP A 120 6.00 -5.53 -33.06
N GLY A 121 6.89 -5.28 -32.09
CA GLY A 121 6.57 -4.57 -30.86
C GLY A 121 6.16 -3.12 -31.13
N SER A 122 6.78 -2.46 -32.11
CA SER A 122 6.40 -1.09 -32.47
C SER A 122 4.95 -1.03 -32.98
N GLU A 123 4.56 -1.96 -33.84
CA GLU A 123 3.18 -2.09 -34.31
C GLU A 123 2.22 -2.48 -33.19
N ALA A 124 2.62 -3.37 -32.30
CA ALA A 124 1.81 -3.77 -31.15
C ALA A 124 1.44 -2.55 -30.27
N HIS A 125 2.39 -1.67 -29.96
CA HIS A 125 2.14 -0.45 -29.16
C HIS A 125 1.40 0.65 -29.93
N ARG A 126 1.47 0.69 -31.26
CA ARG A 126 0.60 1.58 -32.06
C ARG A 126 -0.84 1.10 -32.06
N ARG A 127 -1.05 -0.22 -32.12
CA ARG A 127 -2.37 -0.85 -32.18
C ARG A 127 -3.10 -0.83 -30.84
N VAL A 128 -2.40 -1.12 -29.76
CA VAL A 128 -2.98 -1.21 -28.42
C VAL A 128 -2.72 0.09 -27.67
N THR A 129 -3.77 0.71 -27.16
CA THR A 129 -3.66 1.98 -26.43
C THR A 129 -2.89 1.81 -25.12
N PRO A 130 -2.15 2.83 -24.64
CA PRO A 130 -1.28 2.69 -23.47
C PRO A 130 -1.97 2.30 -22.16
N ASP A 131 -3.24 2.70 -22.00
CA ASP A 131 -4.09 2.31 -20.88
C ASP A 131 -4.43 0.82 -20.84
N LYS A 132 -4.05 0.08 -21.90
CA LYS A 132 -4.24 -1.37 -22.01
C LYS A 132 -2.95 -2.18 -21.91
N TRP A 133 -1.80 -1.55 -21.66
CA TRP A 133 -0.52 -2.25 -21.50
C TRP A 133 -0.39 -2.84 -20.09
N CYS A 134 -1.35 -3.67 -19.69
CA CYS A 134 -1.46 -4.19 -18.34
C CYS A 134 -1.09 -5.67 -18.26
N VAL A 135 -0.83 -6.11 -17.03
CA VAL A 135 -0.51 -7.50 -16.68
C VAL A 135 -1.54 -8.01 -15.69
N THR A 136 -1.91 -9.28 -15.77
CA THR A 136 -2.79 -9.91 -14.79
C THR A 136 -2.03 -10.30 -13.52
N ARG A 137 -2.79 -10.67 -12.48
CA ARG A 137 -2.21 -11.26 -11.26
C ARG A 137 -1.47 -12.58 -11.53
N GLU A 138 -1.99 -13.36 -12.49
CA GLU A 138 -1.51 -14.70 -12.84
C GLU A 138 -0.43 -14.66 -13.91
N ASP A 139 -0.38 -13.60 -14.72
CA ASP A 139 0.75 -13.33 -15.57
C ASP A 139 1.99 -13.41 -14.71
N GLY A 140 2.86 -14.34 -15.09
CA GLY A 140 3.99 -14.77 -14.29
C GLY A 140 4.75 -13.62 -13.62
N THR A 141 4.73 -12.41 -14.21
CA THR A 141 5.19 -11.10 -13.71
C THR A 141 5.32 -10.88 -12.21
N VAL A 142 4.43 -11.41 -11.38
CA VAL A 142 4.58 -11.29 -9.93
C VAL A 142 4.95 -12.64 -9.30
N GLY A 143 4.17 -13.70 -9.49
CA GLY A 143 4.45 -15.00 -8.87
C GLY A 143 5.57 -15.83 -9.54
N ARG A 144 5.49 -16.06 -10.86
CA ARG A 144 6.48 -16.88 -11.60
C ARG A 144 7.75 -16.13 -11.95
N CYS A 145 7.68 -14.81 -12.15
CA CYS A 145 8.81 -13.93 -12.41
C CYS A 145 9.82 -14.09 -11.30
N ARG A 146 9.38 -14.22 -10.05
CA ARG A 146 10.29 -14.55 -8.94
C ARG A 146 11.04 -15.87 -9.19
N SER A 147 10.36 -16.94 -9.55
CA SER A 147 10.99 -18.25 -9.82
C SER A 147 11.85 -18.23 -11.09
N GLU A 148 11.33 -17.72 -12.21
CA GLU A 148 12.02 -17.60 -13.50
C GLU A 148 13.23 -16.69 -13.41
N LEU A 149 13.11 -15.56 -12.71
CA LEU A 149 14.23 -14.64 -12.46
C LEU A 149 15.24 -15.28 -11.52
N HIS A 150 14.79 -15.97 -10.46
CA HIS A 150 15.70 -16.68 -9.57
C HIS A 150 16.46 -17.77 -10.32
N GLU A 151 15.80 -18.54 -11.19
CA GLU A 151 16.43 -19.56 -12.05
C GLU A 151 17.38 -18.92 -13.06
N SER A 152 16.94 -17.87 -13.75
CA SER A 152 17.75 -17.14 -14.74
C SER A 152 19.00 -16.51 -14.11
N LEU A 153 18.86 -15.88 -12.94
CA LEU A 153 19.99 -15.29 -12.21
C LEU A 153 20.90 -16.34 -11.59
N ALA A 154 20.34 -17.46 -11.12
CA ALA A 154 21.15 -18.58 -10.65
C ALA A 154 22.02 -19.12 -11.79
N CYS A 155 21.46 -19.26 -13.00
CA CYS A 155 22.19 -19.65 -14.20
C CYS A 155 23.21 -18.60 -14.65
N GLN A 156 22.87 -17.30 -14.66
CA GLN A 156 23.79 -16.22 -15.04
C GLN A 156 24.95 -16.05 -14.04
N SER A 157 24.75 -16.34 -12.75
CA SER A 157 25.80 -16.26 -11.73
C SER A 157 26.97 -17.24 -11.96
N VAL A 158 26.79 -18.22 -12.85
CA VAL A 158 27.85 -19.13 -13.31
C VAL A 158 28.74 -18.47 -14.36
N ILE A 159 28.27 -17.42 -15.04
CA ILE A 159 28.87 -16.86 -16.26
C ILE A 159 29.57 -15.52 -16.01
N HIS A 160 29.07 -14.64 -15.14
CA HIS A 160 29.69 -13.34 -14.86
C HIS A 160 30.24 -13.19 -13.43
N GLU A 161 31.54 -12.91 -13.31
CA GLU A 161 32.18 -12.58 -12.01
C GLU A 161 31.62 -11.29 -11.38
N ASP A 162 31.13 -10.34 -12.18
CA ASP A 162 30.55 -9.09 -11.66
C ASP A 162 29.25 -9.33 -10.86
N LEU A 163 28.52 -10.42 -11.15
CA LEU A 163 27.36 -10.84 -10.35
C LEU A 163 27.77 -11.47 -9.00
N LYS A 164 29.02 -11.89 -8.81
CA LYS A 164 29.51 -12.32 -7.48
C LYS A 164 29.63 -11.15 -6.52
N TYR A 165 29.91 -9.93 -7.00
CA TYR A 165 29.96 -8.74 -6.15
C TYR A 165 28.59 -8.37 -5.60
N LEU A 166 27.54 -8.47 -6.44
CA LEU A 166 26.16 -8.38 -5.99
C LEU A 166 25.89 -9.40 -4.86
N ARG A 167 26.38 -10.64 -4.96
CA ARG A 167 26.19 -11.69 -3.93
C ARG A 167 26.86 -11.41 -2.58
N LYS A 168 27.84 -10.50 -2.46
CA LYS A 168 28.55 -10.24 -1.19
C LYS A 168 27.87 -9.22 -0.26
N GLU A 169 27.03 -8.32 -0.77
CA GLU A 169 26.17 -7.45 0.06
C GLU A 169 24.84 -8.13 0.47
N ILE A 170 24.69 -9.40 0.13
CA ILE A 170 23.43 -10.12 0.06
C ILE A 170 23.25 -11.03 1.31
N GLN A 171 23.05 -10.44 2.49
CA GLN A 171 22.30 -11.13 3.56
C GLN A 171 20.77 -11.00 3.37
N HIS A 172 20.33 -10.21 2.38
CA HIS A 172 18.92 -9.91 2.12
C HIS A 172 18.43 -10.27 0.70
N ALA A 173 19.23 -10.93 -0.16
CA ALA A 173 18.81 -11.20 -1.54
C ALA A 173 17.54 -12.02 -1.65
N ASP A 174 17.37 -13.01 -0.79
CA ASP A 174 16.21 -13.90 -0.90
C ASP A 174 14.90 -13.15 -0.61
N THR A 175 14.96 -12.02 0.10
CA THR A 175 13.79 -11.21 0.45
C THR A 175 13.62 -9.96 -0.41
N ILE A 176 14.71 -9.31 -0.80
CA ILE A 176 14.68 -8.03 -1.54
C ILE A 176 14.82 -8.29 -3.04
N GLY A 177 15.75 -9.15 -3.44
CA GLY A 177 16.08 -9.39 -4.85
C GLY A 177 16.91 -8.25 -5.48
N PRO A 178 17.32 -8.39 -6.75
CA PRO A 178 17.95 -7.30 -7.49
C PRO A 178 16.98 -6.13 -7.69
N ASN A 179 17.52 -4.93 -7.91
CA ASN A 179 16.68 -3.77 -8.22
C ASN A 179 16.08 -3.85 -9.64
N MET A 180 15.11 -2.97 -9.94
CA MET A 180 14.41 -2.98 -11.23
C MET A 180 15.32 -2.65 -12.42
N TYR A 181 16.35 -1.82 -12.23
CA TYR A 181 17.33 -1.56 -13.30
C TYR A 181 17.99 -2.86 -13.75
N ASN A 182 18.49 -3.64 -12.79
CA ASN A 182 19.13 -4.92 -13.06
C ASN A 182 18.17 -5.91 -13.71
N VAL A 183 16.92 -5.97 -13.27
CA VAL A 183 15.91 -6.85 -13.88
C VAL A 183 15.59 -6.43 -15.32
N VAL A 184 15.45 -5.13 -15.56
CA VAL A 184 15.16 -4.62 -16.90
C VAL A 184 16.31 -4.93 -17.85
N ASP A 185 17.53 -4.59 -17.47
CA ASP A 185 18.70 -4.69 -18.36
C ASP A 185 19.12 -6.15 -18.60
N ASN A 186 19.04 -7.01 -17.58
CA ASN A 186 19.55 -8.39 -17.68
C ASN A 186 18.49 -9.45 -18.00
N TYR A 187 17.19 -9.10 -17.93
CA TYR A 187 16.10 -10.05 -18.16
C TYR A 187 15.04 -9.52 -19.13
N ILE A 188 14.38 -8.40 -18.81
CA ILE A 188 13.23 -7.92 -19.60
C ILE A 188 13.67 -7.49 -21.00
N LYS A 189 14.68 -6.62 -21.12
CA LYS A 189 15.15 -6.12 -22.43
C LYS A 189 15.60 -7.26 -23.35
N PRO A 190 16.51 -8.19 -22.94
CA PRO A 190 16.93 -9.29 -23.82
C PRO A 190 15.77 -10.18 -24.27
N LEU A 191 14.83 -10.53 -23.38
CA LEU A 191 13.68 -11.35 -23.73
C LEU A 191 12.76 -10.63 -24.72
N CYS A 192 12.43 -9.38 -24.42
CA CYS A 192 11.55 -8.57 -25.27
C CYS A 192 12.17 -8.29 -26.64
N GLU A 193 13.50 -8.15 -26.74
CA GLU A 193 14.21 -7.95 -28.00
C GLU A 193 14.07 -9.18 -28.91
N GLN A 194 14.30 -10.36 -28.35
CA GLN A 194 14.10 -11.64 -29.06
C GLN A 194 12.66 -11.85 -29.49
N ALA A 195 11.70 -11.32 -28.73
CA ALA A 195 10.29 -11.43 -29.01
C ALA A 195 9.76 -10.38 -30.03
N GLY A 196 10.60 -9.47 -30.53
CA GLY A 196 10.22 -8.45 -31.50
C GLY A 196 10.11 -7.03 -30.93
N ASN A 197 10.78 -6.73 -29.81
CA ASN A 197 10.77 -5.43 -29.11
C ASN A 197 9.40 -5.01 -28.52
N SER A 198 8.54 -5.98 -28.20
CA SER A 198 7.30 -5.71 -27.46
C SER A 198 7.58 -5.41 -25.98
N SER A 199 6.66 -4.76 -25.28
CA SER A 199 6.73 -4.64 -23.82
C SER A 199 6.39 -6.00 -23.22
N TRP A 200 6.78 -6.23 -21.98
CA TRP A 200 6.40 -7.48 -21.32
C TRP A 200 4.87 -7.64 -21.27
N ALA A 201 4.15 -6.55 -20.97
CA ALA A 201 2.69 -6.56 -20.92
C ALA A 201 2.06 -7.02 -22.25
N LEU A 202 2.49 -6.46 -23.39
CA LEU A 202 1.97 -6.85 -24.70
C LEU A 202 2.55 -8.17 -25.23
N LEU A 203 3.70 -8.60 -24.74
CA LEU A 203 4.23 -9.94 -25.00
C LEU A 203 3.33 -11.03 -24.39
N ARG A 204 2.78 -10.77 -23.20
CA ARG A 204 1.83 -11.65 -22.50
C ARG A 204 0.40 -11.49 -23.00
N ASN A 205 -0.04 -10.26 -23.17
CA ASN A 205 -1.40 -9.88 -23.49
C ASN A 205 -1.42 -9.05 -24.78
N PRO A 206 -1.28 -9.70 -25.95
CA PRO A 206 -1.04 -8.98 -27.19
C PRO A 206 -2.18 -8.04 -27.60
N ASP A 207 -3.42 -8.30 -27.15
CA ASP A 207 -4.58 -7.46 -27.40
C ASP A 207 -4.84 -6.42 -26.30
N GLY A 208 -3.98 -6.39 -25.28
CA GLY A 208 -4.08 -5.52 -24.11
C GLY A 208 -5.15 -5.96 -23.11
N LEU A 209 -5.11 -5.34 -21.93
CA LEU A 209 -6.03 -5.57 -20.82
C LEU A 209 -6.43 -4.23 -20.20
N SER A 210 -7.70 -4.03 -19.85
CA SER A 210 -8.13 -2.81 -19.16
C SER A 210 -7.41 -2.61 -17.83
N CYS A 211 -6.89 -1.41 -17.58
CA CYS A 211 -6.21 -1.08 -16.33
C CYS A 211 -7.20 -0.94 -15.16
N ASP A 212 -7.16 -1.85 -14.18
CA ASP A 212 -7.93 -1.72 -12.93
C ASP A 212 -7.10 -0.99 -11.85
N VAL A 213 -5.79 -1.28 -11.81
CA VAL A 213 -4.86 -0.78 -10.80
C VAL A 213 -3.62 -0.20 -11.47
N PHE A 214 -3.27 1.04 -11.13
CA PHE A 214 -1.98 1.63 -11.51
C PHE A 214 -0.97 1.43 -10.37
N ILE A 215 0.20 0.87 -10.66
CA ILE A 215 1.25 0.61 -9.66
C ILE A 215 2.33 1.68 -9.78
N THR A 216 2.49 2.51 -8.75
CA THR A 216 3.60 3.45 -8.61
C THR A 216 4.69 2.84 -7.71
N HIS A 217 5.94 2.89 -8.17
CA HIS A 217 7.07 2.24 -7.50
C HIS A 217 8.43 2.87 -7.83
N GLY A 218 9.45 2.53 -7.04
CA GLY A 218 10.83 2.95 -7.27
C GLY A 218 11.60 1.97 -8.16
N TRP A 219 12.51 2.45 -9.01
CA TRP A 219 13.38 1.55 -9.78
C TRP A 219 14.54 0.98 -8.96
N ALA A 220 14.93 1.66 -7.88
CA ALA A 220 15.91 1.16 -6.92
C ALA A 220 15.33 0.11 -5.95
N GLU A 221 14.03 -0.19 -6.07
CA GLU A 221 13.35 -1.21 -5.28
C GLU A 221 13.77 -2.62 -5.72
N GLY A 222 13.94 -3.51 -4.75
CA GLY A 222 14.16 -4.92 -4.99
C GLY A 222 12.91 -5.62 -5.55
N ILE A 223 13.08 -6.34 -6.65
CA ILE A 223 11.98 -7.00 -7.37
C ILE A 223 11.24 -8.05 -6.52
N TYR A 224 11.89 -8.77 -5.61
CA TYR A 224 11.21 -9.79 -4.80
C TYR A 224 10.33 -9.14 -3.73
N GLU A 225 10.81 -8.08 -3.10
CA GLU A 225 10.02 -7.29 -2.16
C GLU A 225 8.80 -6.67 -2.86
N PHE A 226 9.04 -6.05 -4.02
CA PHE A 226 7.99 -5.47 -4.86
C PHE A 226 6.91 -6.50 -5.18
N ILE A 227 7.33 -7.67 -5.69
CA ILE A 227 6.46 -8.78 -6.07
C ILE A 227 5.58 -9.22 -4.90
N ASP A 228 6.20 -9.46 -3.76
CA ASP A 228 5.52 -9.96 -2.57
C ASP A 228 4.46 -8.96 -2.08
N LYS A 229 4.79 -7.67 -2.10
CA LYS A 229 3.87 -6.59 -1.72
C LYS A 229 2.71 -6.45 -2.70
N VAL A 230 3.00 -6.44 -4.00
CA VAL A 230 1.97 -6.34 -5.05
C VAL A 230 1.00 -7.52 -4.97
N LEU A 231 1.48 -8.76 -4.82
CA LEU A 231 0.60 -9.94 -4.71
C LEU A 231 -0.23 -9.95 -3.43
N ALA A 232 0.37 -9.52 -2.31
CA ALA A 232 -0.30 -9.48 -1.03
C ALA A 232 -1.38 -8.39 -0.98
N SER A 233 -1.18 -7.29 -1.69
CA SER A 233 -2.10 -6.15 -1.75
C SER A 233 -2.96 -6.10 -3.01
N TRP A 234 -2.91 -7.12 -3.87
CA TRP A 234 -3.71 -7.18 -5.09
C TRP A 234 -5.21 -7.12 -4.75
N PRO A 235 -5.96 -6.10 -5.24
CA PRO A 235 -7.38 -5.99 -4.93
C PRO A 235 -8.17 -7.20 -5.46
N PRO A 236 -9.10 -7.80 -4.68
CA PRO A 236 -9.82 -9.00 -5.10
C PRO A 236 -10.63 -8.86 -6.39
N HIS A 237 -11.00 -7.63 -6.76
CA HIS A 237 -11.80 -7.33 -7.95
C HIS A 237 -10.97 -6.80 -9.13
N ALA A 238 -9.65 -6.64 -8.95
CA ALA A 238 -8.76 -6.20 -10.00
C ALA A 238 -8.29 -7.40 -10.82
N ASN A 239 -8.47 -7.34 -12.14
CA ASN A 239 -8.03 -8.36 -13.07
C ASN A 239 -6.63 -8.03 -13.60
N ALA A 240 -6.37 -6.75 -13.87
CA ALA A 240 -5.10 -6.30 -14.44
C ALA A 240 -4.56 -5.04 -13.79
N ALA A 241 -3.23 -4.93 -13.79
CA ALA A 241 -2.51 -3.78 -13.28
C ALA A 241 -1.51 -3.25 -14.31
N TRP A 242 -1.32 -1.94 -14.31
CA TRP A 242 -0.28 -1.27 -15.07
C TRP A 242 0.95 -1.03 -14.18
N CYS A 243 2.14 -1.37 -14.66
CA CYS A 243 3.39 -1.16 -13.94
C CYS A 243 4.50 -0.78 -14.93
N CYS A 244 5.20 0.34 -14.70
CA CYS A 244 6.07 0.94 -15.72
C CYS A 244 7.21 0.02 -16.19
N VAL A 245 7.75 -0.82 -15.29
CA VAL A 245 8.82 -1.76 -15.61
C VAL A 245 8.38 -2.86 -16.58
N LEU A 246 7.08 -3.18 -16.61
CA LEU A 246 6.49 -4.25 -17.45
C LEU A 246 5.71 -3.72 -18.65
N ALA A 247 5.09 -2.55 -18.49
CA ALA A 247 4.16 -1.98 -19.47
C ALA A 247 4.88 -1.21 -20.58
N ASN A 248 5.95 -0.50 -20.26
CA ASN A 248 6.65 0.32 -21.24
C ASN A 248 7.54 -0.55 -22.16
N PRO A 249 7.67 -0.19 -23.45
CA PRO A 249 8.57 -0.88 -24.37
C PRO A 249 10.03 -0.53 -24.06
N GLN A 250 10.68 -1.33 -23.20
CA GLN A 250 12.04 -1.06 -22.71
C GLN A 250 13.12 -1.02 -23.80
N ASN A 251 12.84 -1.59 -24.99
CA ASN A 251 13.76 -1.60 -26.14
C ASN A 251 13.43 -0.56 -27.21
N LEU A 252 12.33 0.20 -27.07
CA LEU A 252 11.97 1.27 -28.00
C LEU A 252 12.35 2.63 -27.40
N ASP A 253 12.36 3.67 -28.24
CA ASP A 253 12.57 5.04 -27.78
C ASP A 253 11.34 5.55 -27.03
N ILE A 254 11.35 5.39 -25.71
CA ILE A 254 10.32 5.93 -24.81
C ILE A 254 10.47 7.43 -24.59
N GLY A 255 11.58 8.06 -24.99
CA GLY A 255 11.84 9.48 -24.75
C GLY A 255 10.77 10.37 -25.39
N GLN A 256 10.37 10.04 -26.61
CA GLN A 256 9.28 10.74 -27.32
C GLN A 256 7.93 10.57 -26.62
N MET A 257 7.70 9.40 -25.99
CA MET A 257 6.46 9.13 -25.26
C MET A 257 6.38 9.88 -23.91
N LEU A 258 7.50 10.38 -23.40
CA LEU A 258 7.61 11.06 -22.11
C LEU A 258 7.79 12.58 -22.23
N GLU A 259 7.91 13.10 -23.46
CA GLU A 259 8.15 14.53 -23.71
C GLU A 259 7.07 15.42 -23.11
N THR A 260 5.81 14.99 -23.20
CA THR A 260 4.67 15.67 -22.55
C THR A 260 4.14 14.77 -21.43
N PRO A 261 4.42 15.08 -20.15
CA PRO A 261 4.05 14.23 -19.02
C PRO A 261 2.57 13.82 -18.99
N GLN A 262 1.66 14.73 -19.35
CA GLN A 262 0.22 14.51 -19.29
C GLN A 262 -0.33 13.58 -20.39
N SER A 263 0.35 13.50 -21.55
CA SER A 263 -0.03 12.61 -22.66
C SER A 263 0.76 11.30 -22.67
N SER A 264 1.62 11.10 -21.69
CA SER A 264 2.46 9.92 -21.57
C SER A 264 1.64 8.62 -21.41
N PRO A 265 2.23 7.47 -21.75
CA PRO A 265 1.63 6.16 -21.54
C PRO A 265 1.12 5.92 -20.12
N PHE A 266 1.90 6.34 -19.12
CA PHE A 266 1.55 6.14 -17.72
C PHE A 266 0.39 7.07 -17.29
N ALA A 267 0.33 8.31 -17.78
CA ALA A 267 -0.77 9.22 -17.50
C ALA A 267 -2.09 8.68 -18.08
N ALA A 268 -2.06 8.12 -19.30
CA ALA A 268 -3.21 7.44 -19.89
C ALA A 268 -3.67 6.23 -19.05
N ALA A 269 -2.74 5.39 -18.61
CA ALA A 269 -3.05 4.23 -17.77
C ALA A 269 -3.57 4.61 -16.38
N LEU A 270 -2.98 5.62 -15.73
CA LEU A 270 -3.42 6.12 -14.42
C LEU A 270 -4.82 6.74 -14.53
N LYS A 271 -5.11 7.44 -15.63
CA LYS A 271 -6.44 7.99 -15.90
C LYS A 271 -7.49 6.90 -16.05
N ALA A 272 -7.15 5.79 -16.71
CA ALA A 272 -8.04 4.64 -16.87
C ALA A 272 -8.22 3.82 -15.58
N ALA A 273 -7.18 3.73 -14.74
CA ALA A 273 -7.20 2.93 -13.51
C ALA A 273 -8.28 3.38 -12.52
N HIS A 274 -8.89 2.42 -11.82
CA HIS A 274 -9.81 2.71 -10.71
C HIS A 274 -9.07 3.12 -9.44
N SER A 275 -7.87 2.55 -9.23
CA SER A 275 -7.08 2.78 -8.03
C SER A 275 -5.59 2.82 -8.32
N VAL A 276 -4.83 3.42 -7.41
CA VAL A 276 -3.38 3.49 -7.44
C VAL A 276 -2.81 2.73 -6.25
N MET A 277 -1.96 1.74 -6.53
CA MET A 277 -1.20 1.01 -5.53
C MET A 277 0.20 1.61 -5.42
N VAL A 278 0.56 2.07 -4.23
CA VAL A 278 1.86 2.68 -3.92
C VAL A 278 2.75 1.62 -3.28
N VAL A 279 3.82 1.22 -3.95
CA VAL A 279 4.72 0.18 -3.43
C VAL A 279 5.91 0.85 -2.74
N ALA A 280 5.89 0.79 -1.40
CA ALA A 280 7.00 1.24 -0.58
C ALA A 280 8.17 0.27 -0.69
N ASN A 281 9.40 0.76 -0.62
CA ASN A 281 10.61 -0.06 -0.57
C ASN A 281 11.55 0.42 0.55
N ARG A 282 12.51 -0.43 0.93
CA ARG A 282 13.44 -0.14 2.03
C ARG A 282 14.70 0.61 1.60
N THR A 283 14.93 0.75 0.29
CA THR A 283 16.11 1.42 -0.27
C THR A 283 15.96 2.94 -0.22
N GLY A 284 14.73 3.45 -0.29
CA GLY A 284 14.42 4.86 -0.12
C GLY A 284 13.00 5.23 -0.54
N SER A 285 12.62 6.48 -0.29
CA SER A 285 11.30 6.99 -0.69
C SER A 285 11.15 6.97 -2.21
N ILE A 286 10.04 6.41 -2.70
CA ILE A 286 9.70 6.53 -4.12
C ILE A 286 9.43 8.00 -4.51
N TYR A 287 9.00 8.83 -3.56
CA TYR A 287 8.74 10.26 -3.77
C TYR A 287 10.01 11.11 -3.83
N ALA A 288 11.19 10.52 -3.61
CA ALA A 288 12.43 11.15 -4.03
C ALA A 288 12.57 11.19 -5.57
N ARG A 289 11.69 10.52 -6.34
CA ARG A 289 11.69 10.53 -7.80
C ARG A 289 10.54 11.35 -8.34
N ILE A 290 10.84 12.29 -9.24
CA ILE A 290 9.86 13.24 -9.76
C ILE A 290 8.70 12.58 -10.52
N TRP A 291 8.95 11.46 -11.19
CA TRP A 291 7.89 10.73 -11.89
C TRP A 291 6.87 10.12 -10.91
N CYS A 292 7.31 9.61 -9.76
CA CYS A 292 6.41 9.07 -8.74
C CYS A 292 5.62 10.18 -8.02
N THR A 293 6.21 11.37 -7.82
CA THR A 293 5.47 12.52 -7.29
C THR A 293 4.45 13.05 -8.29
N TYR A 294 4.77 13.02 -9.59
CA TYR A 294 3.83 13.36 -10.65
C TYR A 294 2.67 12.38 -10.76
N GLU A 295 2.92 11.07 -10.65
CA GLU A 295 1.88 10.05 -10.55
C GLU A 295 0.95 10.31 -9.36
N ALA A 296 1.51 10.69 -8.20
CA ALA A 296 0.72 11.09 -7.03
C ALA A 296 -0.12 12.35 -7.28
N TYR A 297 0.43 13.36 -7.97
CA TYR A 297 -0.31 14.55 -8.40
C TYR A 297 -1.48 14.21 -9.33
N LEU A 298 -1.26 13.41 -10.38
CA LEU A 298 -2.33 13.00 -11.29
C LEU A 298 -3.41 12.19 -10.56
N ALA A 299 -3.01 11.29 -9.67
CA ALA A 299 -3.92 10.51 -8.84
C ALA A 299 -4.75 11.41 -7.90
N PHE A 300 -4.13 12.45 -7.34
CA PHE A 300 -4.81 13.47 -6.55
C PHE A 300 -5.84 14.23 -7.38
N MET A 301 -5.43 14.77 -8.53
CA MET A 301 -6.26 15.58 -9.43
C MET A 301 -7.43 14.81 -10.05
N TRP A 302 -7.25 13.53 -10.36
CA TRP A 302 -8.29 12.67 -10.94
C TRP A 302 -9.07 11.87 -9.91
N ASP A 303 -8.99 12.29 -8.65
CA ASP A 303 -9.69 11.72 -7.52
C ASP A 303 -9.59 10.18 -7.38
N LYS A 304 -8.40 9.66 -7.62
CA LYS A 304 -8.14 8.22 -7.56
C LYS A 304 -8.10 7.72 -6.12
N HIS A 305 -8.57 6.49 -5.93
CA HIS A 305 -8.39 5.74 -4.68
C HIS A 305 -6.93 5.27 -4.58
N ILE A 306 -6.17 5.76 -3.60
CA ILE A 306 -4.73 5.52 -3.49
C ILE A 306 -4.46 4.75 -2.20
N PHE A 307 -3.69 3.66 -2.27
CA PHE A 307 -3.36 2.84 -1.10
C PHE A 307 -1.93 2.32 -1.17
N THR A 308 -1.28 2.19 -0.01
CA THR A 308 0.06 1.63 0.10
C THR A 308 0.00 0.10 0.13
N ALA A 309 0.80 -0.54 -0.71
CA ALA A 309 0.99 -1.98 -0.71
C ALA A 309 1.67 -2.43 0.59
N HIS A 310 1.31 -3.61 1.08
CA HIS A 310 1.82 -4.21 2.29
C HIS A 310 2.43 -5.58 1.98
N PRO A 311 3.45 -6.02 2.72
CA PRO A 311 4.08 -7.31 2.52
C PRO A 311 3.14 -8.46 2.90
N PRO A 312 3.44 -9.67 2.45
CA PRO A 312 2.65 -10.85 2.78
C PRO A 312 2.67 -11.08 4.29
N THR A 313 1.48 -11.35 4.84
CA THR A 313 1.35 -11.75 6.24
C THR A 313 2.02 -13.12 6.39
N ARG A 314 3.17 -13.21 7.07
CA ARG A 314 3.90 -14.49 7.22
C ARG A 314 2.95 -15.58 7.74
N GLY A 315 2.77 -16.62 6.94
CA GLY A 315 1.72 -17.63 7.12
C GLY A 315 1.76 -18.37 8.47
N TRP A 316 2.90 -18.38 9.16
CA TRP A 316 3.01 -19.01 10.48
C TRP A 316 2.08 -18.35 11.51
N PHE A 317 1.80 -17.04 11.43
CA PHE A 317 0.83 -16.41 12.33
C PHE A 317 -0.60 -16.93 12.07
N ARG A 318 -0.98 -17.10 10.81
CA ARG A 318 -2.30 -17.68 10.45
C ARG A 318 -2.39 -19.15 10.85
N ALA A 319 -1.32 -19.92 10.64
CA ALA A 319 -1.24 -21.32 11.01
C ALA A 319 -1.28 -21.50 12.53
N VAL A 320 -0.53 -20.69 13.30
CA VAL A 320 -0.58 -20.68 14.76
C VAL A 320 -1.97 -20.28 15.24
N GLN A 321 -2.57 -19.24 14.66
CA GLN A 321 -3.93 -18.80 15.03
C GLN A 321 -4.98 -19.89 14.76
N ALA A 322 -4.88 -20.61 13.63
CA ALA A 322 -5.78 -21.72 13.31
C ALA A 322 -5.57 -22.94 14.23
N MET A 323 -4.30 -23.29 14.52
CA MET A 323 -3.95 -24.46 15.35
C MET A 323 -4.25 -24.23 16.83
N THR A 324 -4.08 -23.00 17.35
CA THR A 324 -4.38 -22.68 18.75
C THR A 324 -5.87 -22.62 19.01
N MET A 325 -6.69 -22.15 18.04
CA MET A 325 -8.14 -22.02 18.25
C MET A 325 -8.83 -23.36 18.55
N GLU A 326 -8.59 -24.40 17.74
CA GLU A 326 -9.32 -25.65 17.93
C GLU A 326 -8.77 -26.47 19.11
N SER A 327 -7.45 -26.47 19.29
CA SER A 327 -6.77 -27.30 20.29
C SER A 327 -6.93 -26.75 21.71
N ALA A 328 -6.91 -25.43 21.89
CA ALA A 328 -7.02 -24.83 23.22
C ALA A 328 -8.46 -24.87 23.76
N ILE A 329 -9.48 -24.72 22.91
CA ILE A 329 -10.89 -24.84 23.34
C ILE A 329 -11.16 -26.26 23.85
N LYS A 330 -10.80 -27.28 23.06
CA LYS A 330 -10.99 -28.69 23.42
C LYS A 330 -10.14 -29.12 24.63
N GLY A 331 -8.91 -28.61 24.73
CA GLY A 331 -8.01 -28.90 25.84
C GLY A 331 -8.49 -28.31 27.17
N LEU A 332 -8.97 -27.06 27.17
CA LEU A 332 -9.57 -26.45 28.34
C LEU A 332 -10.86 -27.18 28.73
N GLU A 333 -11.72 -27.51 27.77
CA GLU A 333 -12.99 -28.21 28.01
C GLU A 333 -12.78 -29.55 28.72
N GLY A 334 -11.81 -30.36 28.27
CA GLY A 334 -11.44 -31.61 28.94
C GLY A 334 -10.86 -31.39 30.34
N MET A 335 -10.11 -30.32 30.56
CA MET A 335 -9.52 -29.99 31.87
C MET A 335 -10.59 -29.54 32.88
N PHE A 336 -11.55 -28.71 32.48
CA PHE A 336 -12.66 -28.27 33.34
C PHE A 336 -13.56 -29.45 33.75
N GLN A 337 -13.83 -30.36 32.80
CA GLN A 337 -14.59 -31.59 33.09
C GLN A 337 -13.84 -32.51 34.07
N ALA A 338 -12.54 -32.71 33.85
CA ALA A 338 -11.75 -33.65 34.64
C ALA A 338 -11.46 -33.17 36.08
N PHE A 339 -11.17 -31.89 36.27
CA PHE A 339 -10.70 -31.39 37.58
C PHE A 339 -11.80 -30.79 38.46
N TRP A 340 -12.88 -30.26 37.88
CA TRP A 340 -13.91 -29.56 38.64
C TRP A 340 -15.30 -30.20 38.59
N GLY A 341 -15.46 -31.30 37.85
CA GLY A 341 -16.75 -31.99 37.74
C GLY A 341 -17.86 -31.11 37.16
N LEU A 342 -17.49 -30.03 36.44
CA LEU A 342 -18.43 -29.15 35.77
C LEU A 342 -19.15 -29.95 34.68
N ASN A 343 -20.46 -29.76 34.56
CA ASN A 343 -21.19 -30.32 33.42
C ASN A 343 -20.65 -29.73 32.11
N PHE A 344 -20.93 -30.42 31.00
CA PHE A 344 -20.42 -30.07 29.67
C PHE A 344 -20.65 -28.60 29.31
N GLU A 345 -21.85 -28.08 29.57
CA GLU A 345 -22.24 -26.70 29.29
C GLU A 345 -21.43 -25.69 30.11
N THR A 346 -21.26 -25.92 31.42
CA THR A 346 -20.48 -25.02 32.30
C THR A 346 -18.97 -25.11 32.03
N ALA A 347 -18.45 -26.30 31.73
CA ALA A 347 -17.05 -26.51 31.35
C ALA A 347 -16.72 -25.82 30.02
N ARG A 348 -17.60 -25.96 29.02
CA ARG A 348 -17.46 -25.29 27.73
C ARG A 348 -17.51 -23.77 27.89
N PHE A 349 -18.41 -23.27 28.74
CA PHE A 349 -18.50 -21.84 29.05
C PHE A 349 -17.23 -21.31 29.74
N ALA A 350 -16.77 -21.96 30.81
CA ALA A 350 -15.53 -21.57 31.50
C ALA A 350 -14.32 -21.62 30.56
N SER A 351 -14.28 -22.60 29.64
CA SER A 351 -13.27 -22.71 28.60
C SER A 351 -13.31 -21.58 27.58
N VAL A 352 -14.49 -21.08 27.22
CA VAL A 352 -14.64 -19.92 26.33
C VAL A 352 -14.20 -18.64 27.04
N CYS A 353 -14.62 -18.44 28.30
CA CYS A 353 -14.24 -17.27 29.09
C CYS A 353 -12.74 -17.22 29.40
N LEU A 354 -12.14 -18.33 29.82
CA LEU A 354 -10.72 -18.41 30.19
C LEU A 354 -9.80 -18.70 28.99
N GLY A 355 -10.34 -19.26 27.91
CA GLY A 355 -9.64 -19.39 26.63
C GLY A 355 -9.53 -18.07 25.87
N SER A 356 -10.47 -17.12 26.09
CA SER A 356 -10.49 -15.84 25.38
C SER A 356 -9.15 -15.07 25.41
N PRO A 357 -8.47 -14.89 26.55
CA PRO A 357 -7.13 -14.28 26.58
C PRO A 357 -6.09 -15.02 25.71
N VAL A 358 -6.14 -16.35 25.66
CA VAL A 358 -5.23 -17.19 24.86
C VAL A 358 -5.45 -16.99 23.36
N PHE A 359 -6.66 -16.62 22.93
CA PHE A 359 -6.97 -16.31 21.52
C PHE A 359 -6.72 -14.85 21.16
N VAL A 360 -7.02 -13.96 22.09
CA VAL A 360 -6.88 -12.52 21.92
C VAL A 360 -5.41 -12.11 21.81
N LEU A 361 -4.51 -12.71 22.61
CA LEU A 361 -3.10 -12.33 22.63
C LEU A 361 -2.33 -12.63 21.33
N PRO A 362 -2.42 -13.81 20.69
CA PRO A 362 -1.78 -14.05 19.39
C PRO A 362 -2.35 -13.21 18.26
N TYR A 363 -3.68 -13.00 18.26
CA TYR A 363 -4.33 -12.11 17.31
C TYR A 363 -3.83 -10.68 17.48
N LEU A 364 -3.76 -10.19 18.73
CA LEU A 364 -3.15 -8.92 19.07
C LEU A 364 -1.71 -8.82 18.58
N ALA A 365 -0.88 -9.82 18.87
CA ALA A 365 0.52 -9.82 18.47
C ALA A 365 0.65 -9.75 16.95
N SER A 366 -0.13 -10.52 16.21
CA SER A 366 -0.17 -10.48 14.74
C SER A 366 -0.60 -9.10 14.22
N ARG A 367 -1.60 -8.48 14.84
CA ARG A 367 -2.08 -7.15 14.44
C ARG A 367 -1.12 -6.03 14.81
N LEU A 368 -0.54 -6.04 16.01
CA LEU A 368 0.51 -5.10 16.43
C LEU A 368 1.73 -5.21 15.52
N TYR A 369 2.10 -6.43 15.12
CA TYR A 369 3.12 -6.66 14.11
C TYR A 369 2.77 -5.97 12.78
N HIS A 370 1.54 -6.14 12.28
CA HIS A 370 1.08 -5.44 11.08
C HIS A 370 1.09 -3.92 11.21
N CYS A 371 0.69 -3.38 12.35
CA CYS A 371 0.71 -1.94 12.60
C CYS A 371 2.14 -1.39 12.62
N SER A 372 3.04 -2.11 13.28
CA SER A 372 4.47 -1.81 13.31
C SER A 372 5.06 -1.81 11.90
N GLN A 373 4.68 -2.82 11.09
CA GLN A 373 5.11 -2.94 9.70
C GLN A 373 4.64 -1.77 8.85
N LYS A 374 3.33 -1.44 8.87
CA LYS A 374 2.80 -0.25 8.16
C LYS A 374 3.49 1.04 8.58
N ARG A 375 3.80 1.19 9.87
CA ARG A 375 4.54 2.35 10.36
C ARG A 375 5.98 2.37 9.83
N SER A 376 6.62 1.21 9.71
CA SER A 376 7.92 1.11 9.01
C SER A 376 7.79 1.54 7.56
N GLU A 377 6.78 1.04 6.83
CA GLU A 377 6.59 1.38 5.41
C GLU A 377 6.27 2.87 5.19
N SER A 378 5.44 3.46 6.05
CA SER A 378 5.17 4.89 6.05
C SER A 378 6.45 5.70 6.32
N LYS A 379 7.31 5.24 7.25
CA LYS A 379 8.62 5.85 7.47
C LYS A 379 9.53 5.70 6.25
N ASP A 380 9.59 4.51 5.65
CA ASP A 380 10.42 4.23 4.48
C ASP A 380 9.98 5.08 3.28
N LEU A 381 8.67 5.27 3.08
CA LEU A 381 8.11 6.21 2.09
C LEU A 381 8.39 7.68 2.43
N GLY A 382 8.53 8.04 3.70
CA GLY A 382 8.83 9.41 4.14
C GLY A 382 10.32 9.74 4.20
N GLN A 383 11.20 8.74 4.14
CA GLN A 383 12.64 8.94 4.24
C GLN A 383 13.14 9.85 3.11
N ASN A 384 13.79 10.95 3.49
CA ASN A 384 14.36 11.95 2.58
C ASN A 384 13.34 12.69 1.70
N PHE A 385 12.03 12.46 1.89
CA PHE A 385 11.01 13.27 1.22
C PHE A 385 10.77 14.56 2.01
N THR A 386 11.13 15.70 1.41
CA THR A 386 10.92 17.03 1.99
C THR A 386 9.81 17.78 1.23
N SER A 387 9.97 17.87 -0.10
CA SER A 387 9.04 18.46 -1.04
C SER A 387 9.25 17.85 -2.43
N ILE A 388 8.21 17.82 -3.25
CA ILE A 388 8.30 17.41 -4.66
C ILE A 388 9.28 18.27 -5.46
N VAL A 389 9.55 19.52 -5.05
CA VAL A 389 10.52 20.40 -5.70
C VAL A 389 11.94 19.83 -5.58
N HIS A 390 12.20 19.05 -4.52
CA HIS A 390 13.47 18.37 -4.27
C HIS A 390 13.54 16.96 -4.88
N ALA A 391 12.44 16.44 -5.45
CA ALA A 391 12.47 15.15 -6.13
C ALA A 391 13.40 15.19 -7.35
N GLU A 392 14.11 14.08 -7.59
CA GLU A 392 15.14 13.95 -8.61
C GLU A 392 14.60 13.23 -9.86
N ALA A 393 15.27 13.45 -10.98
CA ALA A 393 14.99 12.83 -12.25
C ALA A 393 16.30 12.37 -12.89
N SER A 394 16.27 11.26 -13.64
CA SER A 394 17.42 10.83 -14.43
C SER A 394 17.78 11.86 -15.51
N ARG A 395 16.77 12.58 -16.03
CA ARG A 395 16.92 13.67 -16.98
C ARG A 395 16.42 14.98 -16.35
N PRO A 396 17.25 16.03 -16.24
CA PRO A 396 16.82 17.31 -15.68
C PRO A 396 15.62 17.94 -16.40
N GLU A 397 15.49 17.69 -17.71
CA GLU A 397 14.39 18.21 -18.53
C GLU A 397 13.04 17.63 -18.09
N ASP A 398 13.00 16.33 -17.75
CA ASP A 398 11.77 15.68 -17.24
C ASP A 398 11.30 16.37 -15.97
N LYS A 399 12.23 16.69 -15.04
CA LYS A 399 11.91 17.41 -13.81
C LYS A 399 11.32 18.78 -14.10
N GLN A 400 11.91 19.53 -15.02
CA GLN A 400 11.42 20.85 -15.39
C GLN A 400 10.03 20.76 -16.02
N ASN A 401 9.82 19.85 -16.98
CA ASN A 401 8.54 19.67 -17.66
C ASN A 401 7.43 19.24 -16.68
N ILE A 402 7.74 18.35 -15.75
CA ILE A 402 6.79 17.92 -14.71
C ILE A 402 6.46 19.06 -13.75
N LEU A 403 7.44 19.80 -13.26
CA LEU A 403 7.19 20.93 -12.35
C LEU A 403 6.38 22.03 -13.05
N LEU A 404 6.63 22.25 -14.34
CA LEU A 404 5.82 23.15 -15.17
C LEU A 404 4.37 22.66 -15.31
N ASP A 405 4.14 21.37 -15.53
CA ASP A 405 2.80 20.78 -15.63
C ASP A 405 2.03 20.79 -14.30
N ILE A 406 2.72 20.63 -13.17
CA ILE A 406 2.15 20.79 -11.83
C ILE A 406 1.78 22.26 -11.56
N GLY A 407 2.58 23.20 -12.08
CA GLY A 407 2.36 24.63 -11.95
C GLY A 407 2.41 25.08 -10.48
N ASN A 408 1.38 25.83 -10.04
CA ASN A 408 1.32 26.39 -8.68
C ASN A 408 0.82 25.40 -7.63
N ASN A 409 0.51 24.16 -8.00
CA ASN A 409 -0.10 23.18 -7.08
C ASN A 409 0.94 22.37 -6.28
N THR A 410 2.20 22.80 -6.24
CA THR A 410 3.29 22.01 -5.62
C THR A 410 3.07 21.80 -4.12
N GLU A 411 2.60 22.83 -3.41
CA GLU A 411 2.29 22.74 -1.98
C GLU A 411 1.11 21.78 -1.73
N GLU A 412 0.06 21.82 -2.54
CA GLU A 412 -1.09 20.92 -2.42
C GLU A 412 -0.69 19.45 -2.62
N VAL A 413 0.22 19.19 -3.56
CA VAL A 413 0.76 17.85 -3.82
C VAL A 413 1.64 17.38 -2.67
N ASP A 414 2.51 18.22 -2.13
CA ASP A 414 3.29 17.91 -0.93
C ASP A 414 2.38 17.53 0.23
N ASP A 415 1.32 18.31 0.42
CA ASP A 415 0.33 18.11 1.45
C ASP A 415 -0.47 16.82 1.26
N PHE A 416 -0.78 16.48 0.01
CA PHE A 416 -1.40 15.22 -0.36
C PHE A 416 -0.47 14.03 -0.09
N ILE A 417 0.81 14.10 -0.46
CA ILE A 417 1.79 13.04 -0.18
C ILE A 417 1.93 12.86 1.33
N ARG A 418 2.04 13.95 2.12
CA ARG A 418 2.06 13.87 3.59
C ARG A 418 0.81 13.20 4.16
N LEU A 419 -0.38 13.53 3.62
CA LEU A 419 -1.62 12.86 4.00
C LEU A 419 -1.54 11.36 3.72
N LEU A 420 -1.08 10.95 2.54
CA LEU A 420 -0.89 9.55 2.19
C LEU A 420 0.12 8.84 3.11
N LEU A 421 1.24 9.47 3.43
CA LEU A 421 2.22 8.93 4.38
C LEU A 421 1.60 8.73 5.77
N GLN A 422 0.75 9.65 6.22
CA GLN A 422 0.08 9.58 7.52
C GLN A 422 -1.04 8.53 7.55
N THR A 423 -1.75 8.35 6.43
CA THR A 423 -2.98 7.56 6.34
C THR A 423 -2.79 6.16 5.77
N THR A 424 -1.74 5.93 4.98
CA THR A 424 -1.50 4.77 4.10
C THR A 424 -2.57 4.53 3.03
N VAL A 425 -3.69 5.28 3.07
CA VAL A 425 -4.79 5.22 2.11
C VAL A 425 -5.43 6.60 1.99
N VAL A 426 -5.57 7.08 0.77
CA VAL A 426 -6.28 8.33 0.46
C VAL A 426 -7.46 8.04 -0.47
N THR A 427 -8.65 8.41 0.00
CA THR A 427 -9.95 8.35 -0.67
C THR A 427 -10.53 9.76 -0.83
N PRO A 428 -11.58 9.95 -1.65
CA PRO A 428 -12.29 11.24 -1.74
C PRO A 428 -12.74 11.76 -0.37
N ASP A 429 -13.22 10.86 0.50
CA ASP A 429 -13.63 11.19 1.87
C ASP A 429 -12.47 11.68 2.74
N THR A 430 -11.28 11.07 2.67
CA THR A 430 -10.10 11.60 3.39
C THR A 430 -9.72 12.99 2.90
N LYS A 431 -9.81 13.27 1.60
CA LYS A 431 -9.53 14.59 1.05
C LYS A 431 -10.55 15.62 1.53
N GLN A 432 -11.83 15.27 1.49
CA GLN A 432 -12.89 16.14 2.01
C GLN A 432 -12.73 16.38 3.52
N ALA A 433 -12.42 15.35 4.30
CA ALA A 433 -12.15 15.49 5.73
C ALA A 433 -10.93 16.39 5.98
N LYS A 434 -9.83 16.21 5.24
CA LYS A 434 -8.66 17.11 5.33
C LYS A 434 -9.02 18.55 4.98
N ALA A 435 -9.82 18.76 3.93
CA ALA A 435 -10.31 20.08 3.53
C ALA A 435 -11.21 20.74 4.60
N LEU A 436 -11.90 19.94 5.42
CA LEU A 436 -12.63 20.42 6.61
C LEU A 436 -11.71 20.69 7.82
N GLY A 437 -10.40 20.49 7.68
CA GLY A 437 -9.39 20.70 8.72
C GLY A 437 -9.16 19.48 9.62
N VAL A 438 -9.72 18.31 9.29
CA VAL A 438 -9.52 17.09 10.08
C VAL A 438 -8.06 16.70 10.02
N ARG A 439 -7.44 16.51 11.20
CA ARG A 439 -6.05 16.09 11.30
C ARG A 439 -5.95 14.57 11.31
N PHE A 440 -5.02 14.04 10.53
CA PHE A 440 -4.71 12.62 10.50
C PHE A 440 -3.34 12.39 11.14
N SER A 441 -3.30 11.74 12.30
CA SER A 441 -2.05 11.44 13.01
C SER A 441 -1.89 9.95 13.22
N GLY A 442 -0.98 9.33 12.47
CA GLY A 442 -0.52 7.97 12.72
C GLY A 442 -1.60 6.91 12.56
N VAL A 443 -2.25 6.86 11.39
CA VAL A 443 -3.32 5.92 10.96
C VAL A 443 -2.82 4.45 10.87
N ALA A 444 -1.72 4.10 11.55
CA ALA A 444 -1.37 2.70 11.75
C ALA A 444 -2.50 2.04 12.55
N ASP A 445 -3.35 1.30 11.83
CA ASP A 445 -4.56 0.60 12.26
C ASP A 445 -4.63 0.30 13.76
N TRP A 446 -5.33 1.13 14.54
CA TRP A 446 -5.74 0.71 15.88
C TRP A 446 -6.79 -0.39 15.72
N SER A 447 -6.33 -1.64 15.78
CA SER A 447 -7.10 -2.89 15.63
C SER A 447 -7.56 -3.48 16.97
N LEU A 448 -7.52 -2.65 18.01
CA LEU A 448 -8.14 -2.90 19.31
C LEU A 448 -9.70 -2.93 19.31
N PRO A 449 -10.50 -2.55 18.29
CA PRO A 449 -11.96 -2.61 18.41
C PRO A 449 -12.46 -4.05 18.36
N VAL A 450 -11.68 -5.00 17.82
CA VAL A 450 -12.01 -6.43 17.95
C VAL A 450 -11.76 -6.90 19.37
N LEU A 451 -10.74 -6.36 20.05
CA LEU A 451 -10.52 -6.66 21.46
C LEU A 451 -11.59 -6.08 22.36
N LEU A 452 -12.12 -4.91 21.97
CA LEU A 452 -13.26 -4.29 22.62
C LEU A 452 -14.58 -4.95 22.26
N ALA A 453 -14.74 -5.49 21.05
CA ALA A 453 -15.87 -6.35 20.69
C ALA A 453 -15.79 -7.69 21.42
N VAL A 454 -14.60 -8.26 21.60
CA VAL A 454 -14.38 -9.46 22.43
C VAL A 454 -14.62 -9.14 23.90
N TYR A 455 -14.16 -8.00 24.42
CA TYR A 455 -14.50 -7.52 25.76
C TYR A 455 -16.01 -7.31 25.90
N TRP A 456 -16.66 -6.69 24.91
CA TRP A 456 -18.12 -6.52 24.86
C TRP A 456 -18.83 -7.88 24.83
N HIS A 457 -18.30 -8.86 24.11
CA HIS A 457 -18.79 -10.26 24.09
C HIS A 457 -18.38 -11.09 25.32
N LEU A 458 -17.49 -10.60 26.18
CA LEU A 458 -17.15 -11.22 27.46
C LEU A 458 -17.95 -10.60 28.61
N VAL A 459 -18.31 -9.32 28.52
CA VAL A 459 -19.19 -8.60 29.46
C VAL A 459 -20.67 -8.91 29.17
N TRP A 460 -21.02 -9.17 27.91
CA TRP A 460 -22.39 -9.53 27.52
C TRP A 460 -22.93 -10.82 28.17
N PRO A 461 -22.19 -11.95 28.20
CA PRO A 461 -22.66 -13.18 28.81
C PRO A 461 -22.75 -13.06 30.33
N THR A 462 -21.91 -12.21 30.96
CA THR A 462 -22.05 -11.94 32.39
C THR A 462 -23.38 -11.23 32.69
N GLN A 463 -23.90 -10.37 31.79
CA GLN A 463 -25.21 -9.71 31.98
C GLN A 463 -26.39 -10.64 31.67
N LEU A 464 -26.29 -11.51 30.66
CA LEU A 464 -27.34 -12.51 30.34
C LEU A 464 -27.55 -13.54 31.48
N LEU A 465 -26.51 -13.82 32.26
CA LEU A 465 -26.61 -14.76 33.40
C LEU A 465 -27.38 -14.20 34.60
N PHE A 466 -27.54 -12.88 34.70
CA PHE A 466 -28.24 -12.25 35.84
C PHE A 466 -29.74 -12.04 35.63
N GLN A 467 -30.33 -12.53 34.53
CA GLN A 467 -31.80 -12.60 34.31
C GLN A 467 -32.63 -11.31 34.53
N GLU A 468 -32.01 -10.14 34.60
CA GLU A 468 -32.76 -8.89 34.77
C GLU A 468 -32.98 -8.18 33.43
N ASP A 469 -34.23 -8.30 32.96
CA ASP A 469 -35.00 -7.41 32.07
C ASP A 469 -34.44 -6.86 30.72
N VAL A 470 -35.41 -6.45 29.90
CA VAL A 470 -35.42 -6.14 28.45
C VAL A 470 -34.44 -5.04 27.97
N THR A 471 -33.63 -4.45 28.85
CA THR A 471 -32.68 -3.36 28.52
C THR A 471 -31.51 -3.80 27.63
N CYS A 472 -31.24 -5.10 27.52
CA CYS A 472 -30.25 -5.69 26.59
C CYS A 472 -30.51 -5.43 25.09
N ASN A 473 -31.65 -4.87 24.67
CA ASN A 473 -31.92 -4.70 23.23
C ASN A 473 -31.15 -3.55 22.56
N LEU A 474 -30.94 -2.41 23.24
CA LEU A 474 -30.40 -1.21 22.58
C LEU A 474 -28.92 -1.34 22.21
N SER A 475 -28.09 -1.85 23.10
CA SER A 475 -26.65 -2.09 22.86
C SER A 475 -26.44 -3.13 21.75
N MET A 476 -27.28 -4.17 21.69
CA MET A 476 -27.27 -5.14 20.59
C MET A 476 -27.65 -4.50 19.26
N VAL A 477 -28.69 -3.67 19.22
CA VAL A 477 -29.08 -2.92 18.01
C VAL A 477 -27.93 -2.01 17.57
N CYS A 478 -27.33 -1.24 18.48
CA CYS A 478 -26.16 -0.41 18.17
C CYS A 478 -25.00 -1.23 17.57
N PHE A 479 -24.71 -2.40 18.14
CA PHE A 479 -23.67 -3.30 17.63
C PHE A 479 -24.00 -3.85 16.23
N ILE A 480 -25.23 -4.31 16.01
CA ILE A 480 -25.69 -4.80 14.70
C ILE A 480 -25.58 -3.67 13.67
N VAL A 481 -26.05 -2.46 13.99
CA VAL A 481 -25.96 -1.31 13.08
C VAL A 481 -24.51 -0.95 12.79
N CYS A 482 -23.63 -0.91 13.78
CA CYS A 482 -22.21 -0.64 13.58
C CYS A 482 -21.54 -1.73 12.71
N SER A 483 -21.92 -2.99 12.91
CA SER A 483 -21.38 -4.14 12.17
C SER A 483 -21.85 -4.14 10.72
N VAL A 484 -23.14 -3.91 10.48
CA VAL A 484 -23.71 -3.75 9.14
C VAL A 484 -23.08 -2.56 8.44
N SER A 485 -22.98 -1.40 9.12
CA SER A 485 -22.30 -0.21 8.58
C SER A 485 -20.87 -0.54 8.19
N TRP A 486 -20.13 -1.25 9.04
CA TRP A 486 -18.75 -1.67 8.74
C TRP A 486 -18.66 -2.56 7.50
N VAL A 487 -19.50 -3.59 7.38
CA VAL A 487 -19.49 -4.48 6.21
C VAL A 487 -19.87 -3.72 4.94
N ALA A 488 -20.86 -2.83 4.99
CA ALA A 488 -21.35 -2.09 3.83
C ALA A 488 -20.42 -0.93 3.39
N SER A 489 -19.54 -0.47 4.27
CA SER A 489 -18.70 0.71 4.03
C SER A 489 -17.48 0.43 3.17
N ASP A 490 -16.93 1.49 2.57
CA ASP A 490 -15.65 1.43 1.87
C ASP A 490 -14.48 1.21 2.85
N PHE A 491 -13.26 1.09 2.31
CA PHE A 491 -12.08 0.80 3.12
C PHE A 491 -11.80 1.87 4.18
N PHE A 492 -11.90 3.14 3.83
CA PHE A 492 -11.55 4.23 4.75
C PHE A 492 -12.62 4.41 5.82
N HIS A 493 -13.89 4.36 5.45
CA HIS A 493 -14.99 4.42 6.39
C HIS A 493 -14.99 3.18 7.31
N ARG A 494 -14.60 2.00 6.82
CA ARG A 494 -14.30 0.84 7.69
C ARG A 494 -13.19 1.12 8.69
N ALA A 495 -12.11 1.77 8.28
CA ALA A 495 -11.02 2.16 9.17
C ALA A 495 -11.50 3.19 10.21
N PHE A 496 -12.34 4.15 9.79
CA PHE A 496 -12.96 5.13 10.66
C PHE A 496 -13.88 4.48 11.71
N ILE A 497 -14.83 3.63 11.29
CA ILE A 497 -15.71 2.87 12.21
C ILE A 497 -14.88 2.08 13.22
N ARG A 498 -13.83 1.38 12.76
CA ARG A 498 -12.92 0.66 13.66
C ARG A 498 -12.29 1.61 14.69
N SER A 499 -11.81 2.78 14.26
CA SER A 499 -11.22 3.76 15.17
C SER A 499 -12.22 4.28 16.20
N VAL A 500 -13.45 4.59 15.78
CA VAL A 500 -14.56 5.00 16.66
C VAL A 500 -14.82 3.93 17.73
N LEU A 501 -15.10 2.70 17.30
CA LEU A 501 -15.37 1.57 18.21
C LEU A 501 -14.20 1.33 19.17
N THR A 502 -12.97 1.53 18.69
CA THR A 502 -11.77 1.37 19.52
C THR A 502 -11.70 2.42 20.61
N LYS A 503 -11.74 3.69 20.23
CA LYS A 503 -11.47 4.78 21.16
C LYS A 503 -12.59 4.89 22.19
N LEU A 504 -13.84 4.75 21.73
CA LEU A 504 -14.99 4.72 22.63
C LEU A 504 -15.03 3.48 23.52
N GLY A 505 -14.59 2.31 23.03
CA GLY A 505 -14.47 1.14 23.87
C GLY A 505 -13.34 1.24 24.90
N ILE A 506 -12.19 1.87 24.59
CA ILE A 506 -11.14 2.16 25.60
C ILE A 506 -11.70 3.07 26.69
N VAL A 507 -12.44 4.12 26.30
CA VAL A 507 -13.11 5.02 27.25
C VAL A 507 -14.09 4.23 28.12
N LEU A 508 -14.89 3.35 27.53
CA LEU A 508 -15.83 2.52 28.29
C LEU A 508 -15.10 1.59 29.27
N LEU A 509 -14.02 0.93 28.84
CA LEU A 509 -13.21 0.06 29.69
C LEU A 509 -12.59 0.84 30.86
N ALA A 510 -12.09 2.05 30.61
CA ALA A 510 -11.55 2.92 31.64
C ALA A 510 -12.62 3.36 32.64
N LEU A 511 -13.80 3.77 32.15
CA LEU A 511 -14.95 4.12 33.00
C LEU A 511 -15.39 2.94 33.86
N HIS A 512 -15.47 1.76 33.26
CA HIS A 512 -15.82 0.53 33.96
C HIS A 512 -14.79 0.16 35.02
N ALA A 513 -13.48 0.25 34.72
CA ALA A 513 -12.42 0.05 35.72
C ALA A 513 -12.53 1.06 36.88
N LEU A 514 -12.81 2.33 36.57
CA LEU A 514 -13.02 3.38 37.58
C LEU A 514 -14.26 3.16 38.44
N MET A 515 -15.30 2.51 37.91
CA MET A 515 -16.52 2.17 38.68
C MET A 515 -16.35 0.89 39.50
N ILE A 516 -15.77 -0.17 38.90
CA ILE A 516 -15.64 -1.49 39.52
C ILE A 516 -14.56 -1.52 40.59
N VAL A 517 -13.38 -0.92 40.35
CA VAL A 517 -12.26 -1.01 41.30
C VAL A 517 -12.67 -0.48 42.68
N PRO A 518 -13.27 0.72 42.83
CA PRO A 518 -13.76 1.18 44.12
C PRO A 518 -14.86 0.30 44.72
N ALA A 519 -15.79 -0.21 43.91
CA ALA A 519 -16.87 -1.07 44.38
C ALA A 519 -16.34 -2.38 44.98
N VAL A 520 -15.36 -3.00 44.31
CA VAL A 520 -14.71 -4.24 44.75
C VAL A 520 -13.84 -4.02 45.97
N PHE A 521 -13.05 -2.94 46.01
CA PHE A 521 -12.07 -2.73 47.09
C PHE A 521 -12.65 -2.06 48.35
N ASN A 522 -13.68 -1.22 48.24
CA ASN A 522 -14.14 -0.42 49.39
C ASN A 522 -15.41 -0.93 50.07
N PHE A 523 -16.24 -1.77 49.43
CA PHE A 523 -17.60 -1.97 49.94
C PHE A 523 -18.04 -3.40 50.21
N GLY A 524 -17.28 -4.44 49.83
CA GLY A 524 -17.78 -5.82 49.96
C GLY A 524 -19.12 -6.02 49.24
N VAL A 525 -19.46 -5.13 48.31
CA VAL A 525 -20.74 -5.07 47.63
C VAL A 525 -20.68 -5.99 46.43
N VAL A 526 -21.40 -7.09 46.54
CA VAL A 526 -21.75 -7.95 45.41
C VAL A 526 -23.18 -7.67 44.92
N THR A 527 -23.97 -6.78 45.52
CA THR A 527 -25.43 -6.75 45.22
C THR A 527 -26.16 -5.40 45.30
N ASP A 528 -25.51 -4.23 45.18
CA ASP A 528 -26.28 -2.97 45.11
C ASP A 528 -26.75 -2.72 43.67
N THR A 529 -28.04 -2.97 43.42
CA THR A 529 -28.73 -2.77 42.13
C THR A 529 -28.50 -1.39 41.51
N SER A 530 -28.25 -0.36 42.33
CA SER A 530 -28.06 1.00 41.84
C SER A 530 -26.78 1.18 41.00
N ALA A 531 -25.67 0.53 41.38
CA ALA A 531 -24.40 0.63 40.66
C ALA A 531 -24.50 0.01 39.24
N THR A 532 -25.24 -1.09 39.11
CA THR A 532 -25.45 -1.78 37.83
C THR A 532 -26.27 -0.93 36.85
N SER A 533 -27.23 -0.15 37.35
CA SER A 533 -28.07 0.73 36.51
C SER A 533 -27.27 1.88 35.88
N LEU A 534 -26.37 2.51 36.64
CA LEU A 534 -25.51 3.58 36.12
C LEU A 534 -24.55 3.05 35.06
N GLU A 535 -23.97 1.87 35.29
CA GLU A 535 -23.11 1.20 34.31
C GLU A 535 -23.85 0.94 33.00
N GLN A 536 -25.07 0.38 33.06
CA GLN A 536 -25.90 0.15 31.87
C GLN A 536 -26.18 1.45 31.10
N VAL A 537 -26.53 2.54 31.81
CA VAL A 537 -26.75 3.84 31.18
C VAL A 537 -25.49 4.33 30.44
N VAL A 538 -24.31 4.22 31.05
CA VAL A 538 -23.04 4.60 30.41
C VAL A 538 -22.79 3.76 29.16
N VAL A 539 -22.97 2.44 29.24
CA VAL A 539 -22.82 1.52 28.09
C VAL A 539 -23.77 1.90 26.95
N HIS A 540 -25.03 2.19 27.24
CA HIS A 540 -26.01 2.58 26.22
C HIS A 540 -25.69 3.92 25.58
N VAL A 541 -25.32 4.94 26.37
CA VAL A 541 -24.94 6.26 25.86
C VAL A 541 -23.72 6.15 24.95
N VAL A 542 -22.69 5.40 25.36
CA VAL A 542 -21.50 5.18 24.54
C VAL A 542 -21.84 4.40 23.27
N GLY A 543 -22.68 3.37 23.36
CA GLY A 543 -23.12 2.57 22.20
C GLY A 543 -23.92 3.38 21.18
N VAL A 544 -24.85 4.23 21.62
CA VAL A 544 -25.61 5.14 20.75
C VAL A 544 -24.68 6.19 20.12
N ALA A 545 -23.77 6.77 20.90
CA ALA A 545 -22.80 7.73 20.39
C ALA A 545 -21.88 7.10 19.33
N ALA A 546 -21.39 5.88 19.58
CA ALA A 546 -20.58 5.12 18.62
C ALA A 546 -21.35 4.87 17.32
N THR A 547 -22.62 4.46 17.42
CA THR A 547 -23.49 4.20 16.27
C THR A 547 -23.72 5.46 15.45
N ALA A 548 -24.04 6.58 16.11
CA ALA A 548 -24.21 7.88 15.45
C ALA A 548 -22.91 8.31 14.73
N CYS A 549 -21.75 8.14 15.38
CA CYS A 549 -20.46 8.44 14.76
C CYS A 549 -20.20 7.56 13.53
N CYS A 550 -20.47 6.25 13.62
CA CYS A 550 -20.32 5.32 12.50
C CYS A 550 -21.22 5.71 11.33
N MET A 551 -22.49 6.04 11.58
CA MET A 551 -23.42 6.42 10.52
C MET A 551 -23.07 7.76 9.86
N LEU A 552 -22.58 8.74 10.63
CA LEU A 552 -22.19 10.05 10.09
C LEU A 552 -20.87 10.01 9.30
N GLY A 553 -19.97 9.08 9.65
CA GLY A 553 -18.61 9.06 9.13
C GLY A 553 -17.79 10.29 9.54
N VAL A 554 -16.53 10.33 9.10
CA VAL A 554 -15.62 11.43 9.49
C VAL A 554 -16.09 12.79 8.94
N CYS A 555 -16.58 12.85 7.71
CA CYS A 555 -17.01 14.09 7.07
C CYS A 555 -18.32 14.61 7.68
N GLY A 556 -19.26 13.72 8.01
CA GLY A 556 -20.50 14.10 8.68
C GLY A 556 -20.24 14.64 10.08
N LEU A 557 -19.34 13.99 10.83
CA LEU A 557 -18.91 14.48 12.14
C LEU A 557 -18.21 15.83 12.05
N ALA A 558 -17.28 16.00 11.11
CA ALA A 558 -16.54 17.26 10.94
C ALA A 558 -17.45 18.46 10.64
N LYS A 559 -18.63 18.23 10.05
CA LYS A 559 -19.64 19.26 9.76
C LYS A 559 -20.46 19.69 10.98
N ILE A 560 -20.40 18.97 12.10
CA ILE A 560 -21.14 19.34 13.31
C ILE A 560 -20.55 20.64 13.89
N PRO A 561 -21.35 21.69 14.14
CA PRO A 561 -20.86 22.95 14.68
C PRO A 561 -20.13 22.80 16.01
N ARG A 562 -19.12 23.65 16.24
CA ARG A 562 -18.30 23.78 17.47
C ARG A 562 -17.38 22.60 17.79
N TYR A 563 -17.92 21.39 17.85
CA TYR A 563 -17.18 20.21 18.34
C TYR A 563 -16.88 19.20 17.25
N GLY A 564 -17.57 19.25 16.12
CA GLY A 564 -17.50 18.25 15.07
C GLY A 564 -16.09 17.99 14.57
N LEU A 565 -15.33 19.06 14.30
CA LEU A 565 -13.95 18.96 13.84
C LEU A 565 -13.01 18.28 14.85
N ALA A 566 -13.12 18.65 16.13
CA ALA A 566 -12.30 18.08 17.19
C ALA A 566 -12.67 16.61 17.42
N VAL A 567 -13.96 16.29 17.48
CA VAL A 567 -14.45 14.91 17.62
C VAL A 567 -14.04 14.07 16.42
N ALA A 568 -14.20 14.58 15.20
CA ALA A 568 -13.77 13.90 13.98
C ALA A 568 -12.26 13.64 13.98
N SER A 569 -11.44 14.59 14.42
CA SER A 569 -9.97 14.42 14.51
C SER A 569 -9.58 13.41 15.59
N ILE A 570 -10.23 13.46 16.76
CA ILE A 570 -10.01 12.49 17.85
C ILE A 570 -10.42 11.09 17.43
N LEU A 571 -11.55 10.93 16.73
CA LEU A 571 -12.08 9.63 16.32
C LEU A 571 -11.54 9.14 14.97
N SER A 572 -10.86 9.99 14.19
CA SER A 572 -10.22 9.58 12.94
C SER A 572 -9.18 8.50 13.20
N PRO A 573 -8.90 7.62 12.22
CA PRO A 573 -7.87 6.61 12.36
C PRO A 573 -6.55 7.20 12.86
N GLY A 574 -5.87 6.47 13.74
CA GLY A 574 -4.56 6.84 14.29
C GLY A 574 -4.55 7.30 15.74
N VAL A 575 -3.37 7.75 16.20
CA VAL A 575 -3.15 8.21 17.57
C VAL A 575 -4.04 9.43 17.82
N PRO A 576 -4.83 9.46 18.91
CA PRO A 576 -5.61 10.64 19.27
C PRO A 576 -4.71 11.87 19.39
N ASP A 577 -4.98 12.91 18.59
CA ASP A 577 -4.34 14.21 18.73
C ASP A 577 -5.15 15.08 19.71
N PHE A 578 -4.74 15.06 20.98
CA PHE A 578 -5.39 15.86 22.01
C PHE A 578 -5.06 17.36 21.92
N SER A 579 -4.12 17.81 21.07
CA SER A 579 -3.88 19.25 20.88
C SER A 579 -5.12 19.98 20.34
N SER A 580 -6.01 19.26 19.66
CA SER A 580 -7.29 19.77 19.20
C SER A 580 -8.24 20.14 20.35
N LEU A 581 -8.08 19.54 21.54
CA LEU A 581 -8.86 19.88 22.73
C LEU A 581 -8.47 21.25 23.30
N GLU A 582 -7.23 21.71 23.09
CA GLU A 582 -6.83 23.07 23.51
C GLU A 582 -7.62 24.14 22.75
N VAL A 583 -8.04 23.85 21.51
CA VAL A 583 -8.91 24.75 20.73
C VAL A 583 -10.30 24.86 21.37
N LEU A 584 -10.80 23.78 21.99
CA LEU A 584 -12.07 23.78 22.71
C LEU A 584 -11.98 24.50 24.06
N ALA A 585 -10.80 24.52 24.68
CA ALA A 585 -10.57 25.19 25.96
C ALA A 585 -10.46 26.73 25.82
N ARG A 586 -10.25 27.25 24.60
CA ARG A 586 -10.25 28.70 24.37
C ARG A 586 -11.70 29.20 24.43
N PRO A 587 -12.01 30.21 25.27
CA PRO A 587 -13.31 30.85 25.22
C PRO A 587 -13.56 31.37 23.80
N PRO A 588 -14.80 31.41 23.32
CA PRO A 588 -15.12 31.94 21.98
C PRO A 588 -14.75 33.42 21.93
N SER A 589 -13.49 33.72 21.65
CA SER A 589 -13.06 35.03 21.22
C SER A 589 -13.75 35.28 19.88
N CYS A 590 -14.33 36.48 19.74
CA CYS A 590 -15.13 36.91 18.60
C CYS A 590 -14.63 36.29 17.30
N PHE A 591 -15.50 35.48 16.66
CA PHE A 591 -15.23 34.81 15.40
C PHE A 591 -14.46 35.74 14.44
N PRO A 592 -13.35 35.28 13.82
CA PRO A 592 -12.91 35.93 12.60
C PRO A 592 -14.09 35.85 11.64
N GLN A 593 -14.58 36.99 11.16
CA GLN A 593 -15.48 37.00 10.02
C GLN A 593 -14.81 36.18 8.92
N ILE A 594 -15.36 35.01 8.63
CA ILE A 594 -15.04 34.28 7.41
C ILE A 594 -15.48 35.21 6.29
N CYS A 595 -14.55 35.96 5.73
CA CYS A 595 -14.76 36.68 4.49
C CYS A 595 -14.99 35.63 3.42
N LEU A 596 -16.26 35.34 3.14
CA LEU A 596 -16.69 34.73 1.89
C LEU A 596 -16.37 35.72 0.77
N SER A 597 -15.11 35.77 0.34
CA SER A 597 -14.75 36.38 -0.93
C SER A 597 -15.21 35.42 -2.03
N SER A 598 -16.43 35.61 -2.53
CA SER A 598 -16.82 35.03 -3.81
C SER A 598 -15.85 35.50 -4.90
N PRO A 599 -15.34 34.63 -5.76
CA PRO A 599 -14.64 35.07 -6.96
C PRO A 599 -15.70 35.61 -7.94
N ALA A 600 -15.74 36.93 -8.09
CA ALA A 600 -16.44 37.55 -9.21
C ALA A 600 -15.79 37.05 -10.51
N ARG A 601 -16.52 36.28 -11.30
CA ARG A 601 -16.13 35.94 -12.67
C ARG A 601 -16.10 37.25 -13.48
N VAL A 602 -14.89 37.68 -13.83
CA VAL A 602 -14.70 38.70 -14.86
C VAL A 602 -14.96 38.03 -16.21
N TRP A 603 -16.17 38.24 -16.76
CA TRP A 603 -16.42 38.10 -18.18
C TRP A 603 -16.16 39.46 -18.82
N ALA A 604 -14.99 39.61 -19.46
CA ALA A 604 -14.72 40.71 -20.36
C ALA A 604 -15.31 40.36 -21.74
N GLY A 605 -16.53 40.80 -22.00
CA GLY A 605 -17.15 40.84 -23.31
C GLY A 605 -17.62 42.26 -23.59
N SER A 606 -16.93 42.95 -24.50
CA SER A 606 -17.28 44.29 -24.96
C SER A 606 -18.53 44.29 -25.83
N VAL A 607 -19.56 45.05 -25.46
CA VAL A 607 -20.44 45.83 -26.36
C VAL A 607 -21.08 46.94 -25.51
N GLY A 608 -21.17 48.14 -26.06
CA GLY A 608 -21.41 49.38 -25.34
C GLY A 608 -22.86 49.80 -25.12
N CYS A 609 -22.93 51.03 -24.59
CA CYS A 609 -24.01 52.01 -24.66
C CYS A 609 -25.14 51.93 -23.61
N GLY A 610 -25.26 53.00 -22.81
CA GLY A 610 -26.56 53.62 -22.55
C GLY A 610 -27.04 53.71 -21.10
N GLN A 611 -26.99 54.93 -20.56
CA GLN A 611 -27.95 55.56 -19.63
C GLN A 611 -27.92 55.25 -18.12
N THR A 612 -27.43 56.26 -17.38
CA THR A 612 -28.04 56.92 -16.21
C THR A 612 -29.13 56.21 -15.40
N CYS A 613 -28.89 56.02 -14.09
CA CYS A 613 -29.90 56.30 -13.07
C CYS A 613 -29.29 56.54 -11.67
N LEU A 614 -29.79 57.57 -10.99
CA LEU A 614 -29.45 58.02 -9.65
C LEU A 614 -29.87 57.03 -8.54
N GLY A 615 -29.07 57.00 -7.47
CA GLY A 615 -29.57 57.16 -6.10
C GLY A 615 -29.85 55.91 -5.27
N CYS A 616 -29.01 55.66 -4.25
CA CYS A 616 -29.46 55.53 -2.86
C CYS A 616 -28.28 55.42 -1.89
N MET A 617 -28.00 56.52 -1.17
CA MET A 617 -27.28 56.49 0.10
C MET A 617 -28.23 55.97 1.18
N ARG A 618 -27.85 54.91 1.93
CA ARG A 618 -28.27 54.77 3.33
C ARG A 618 -27.13 54.28 4.20
N SER A 619 -26.72 55.20 5.06
CA SER A 619 -25.84 55.06 6.21
C SER A 619 -26.29 53.92 7.14
N TRP A 620 -25.35 53.17 7.69
CA TRP A 620 -25.49 52.61 9.04
C TRP A 620 -24.23 52.95 9.84
N CYS A 621 -24.45 53.81 10.83
CA CYS A 621 -23.44 54.41 11.68
C CYS A 621 -23.30 53.52 12.93
N CYS A 622 -22.16 52.86 13.12
CA CYS A 622 -21.82 52.22 14.39
C CYS A 622 -20.66 52.97 15.04
N ARG A 623 -21.03 53.85 15.96
CA ARG A 623 -20.18 54.64 16.86
C ARG A 623 -19.49 53.69 17.85
N ARG A 624 -18.16 53.61 17.86
CA ARG A 624 -17.41 53.05 19.00
C ARG A 624 -16.27 53.97 19.42
N ARG A 625 -16.29 54.26 20.73
CA ARG A 625 -15.40 55.13 21.49
C ARG A 625 -13.94 54.65 21.42
N THR A 626 -13.07 55.64 21.32
CA THR A 626 -11.65 55.61 21.67
C THR A 626 -11.46 55.34 23.17
N SER A 627 -10.63 54.36 23.52
CA SER A 627 -9.95 54.30 24.81
C SER A 627 -8.64 53.51 24.70
N GLU A 628 -7.54 54.24 24.93
CA GLU A 628 -6.27 53.83 25.54
C GLU A 628 -5.43 52.74 24.86
N MET A 629 -4.46 53.19 24.04
CA MET A 629 -3.18 52.49 23.84
C MET A 629 -2.30 52.69 25.08
N LYS A 630 -2.06 51.62 25.85
CA LYS A 630 -0.93 51.55 26.77
C LYS A 630 0.28 50.94 26.04
N PHE A 631 1.28 51.79 25.79
CA PHE A 631 2.65 51.37 25.49
C PHE A 631 3.24 50.65 26.70
N VAL A 632 3.70 49.42 26.53
CA VAL A 632 4.59 48.75 27.49
C VAL A 632 5.97 48.71 26.85
N LEU A 633 6.83 49.62 27.32
CA LEU A 633 8.29 49.55 27.16
C LEU A 633 8.81 48.48 28.13
N SER A 634 9.53 47.48 27.62
CA SER A 634 10.36 46.60 28.43
C SER A 634 11.82 46.96 28.20
N PHE A 635 12.45 47.49 29.24
CA PHE A 635 13.88 47.75 29.35
C PHE A 635 14.64 46.44 29.58
N GLY A 636 15.83 46.36 28.99
CA GLY A 636 16.71 45.21 29.07
C GLY A 636 17.33 44.96 30.45
N ARG A 637 17.85 43.73 30.61
CA ARG A 637 18.97 43.44 31.50
C ARG A 637 19.93 42.49 30.80
N SER A 638 21.15 42.97 30.69
CA SER A 638 22.37 42.23 30.43
C SER A 638 22.74 41.35 31.64
N SER A 639 23.29 40.18 31.38
CA SER A 639 24.24 39.52 32.28
C SER A 639 25.20 38.68 31.46
N THR A 640 26.43 39.19 31.37
CA THR A 640 27.68 38.54 30.99
C THR A 640 28.09 37.50 32.02
N SER A 641 28.62 36.36 31.55
CA SER A 641 29.76 35.70 32.20
C SER A 641 30.44 34.74 31.22
N ASP A 642 31.70 35.06 30.97
CA ASP A 642 32.68 34.36 30.14
C ASP A 642 33.05 32.97 30.66
N SER A 643 33.43 32.07 29.74
CA SER A 643 34.70 31.33 29.83
C SER A 643 35.02 30.60 28.51
N LEU A 644 35.95 31.19 27.76
CA LEU A 644 37.14 30.59 27.13
C LEU A 644 37.09 29.12 26.66
N ILE A 645 37.35 28.89 25.37
CA ILE A 645 38.53 28.16 24.87
C ILE A 645 38.82 28.66 23.43
N GLU A 646 40.07 29.06 23.23
CA GLU A 646 40.69 29.55 21.99
C GLU A 646 40.91 28.42 20.95
N GLY A 647 40.98 28.80 19.67
CA GLY A 647 41.42 27.90 18.60
C GLY A 647 41.37 28.55 17.22
N CYS A 648 42.27 29.51 16.98
CA CYS A 648 42.51 30.20 15.71
C CYS A 648 42.82 29.26 14.52
N LEU A 649 42.37 29.61 13.30
CA LEU A 649 43.24 30.15 12.24
C LEU A 649 42.53 30.26 10.87
N ALA A 650 42.48 31.51 10.38
CA ALA A 650 42.73 31.96 9.00
C ALA A 650 41.71 31.69 7.86
N ASP A 651 40.84 32.69 7.64
CA ASP A 651 40.53 33.29 6.32
C ASP A 651 41.80 34.00 5.74
N PRO A 652 41.92 34.39 4.43
CA PRO A 652 40.90 35.09 3.60
C PRO A 652 41.07 34.90 2.04
N PRO A 653 40.58 35.78 1.13
CA PRO A 653 39.36 36.60 1.07
C PRO A 653 38.55 36.44 -0.25
N GLY A 654 37.25 36.76 -0.17
CA GLY A 654 36.52 37.71 -1.05
C GLY A 654 36.33 37.43 -2.55
N PHE A 655 35.07 37.45 -3.01
CA PHE A 655 34.57 38.45 -3.96
C PHE A 655 33.04 38.41 -4.06
N ALA A 656 32.44 39.58 -4.26
CA ALA A 656 31.01 39.89 -4.28
C ALA A 656 30.43 39.91 -5.71
N GLU A 657 29.09 39.92 -5.79
CA GLU A 657 28.24 40.37 -6.92
C GLU A 657 28.30 39.51 -8.20
N LEU A 658 27.24 39.25 -8.99
CA LEU A 658 25.98 39.93 -9.26
C LEU A 658 25.01 38.97 -10.04
N ILE A 659 23.69 39.24 -9.99
CA ILE A 659 22.53 38.59 -10.67
C ILE A 659 21.94 37.35 -9.98
#